data_AF-A0A9N9F1V6-F1
#
_entry.id   AF-A0A9N9F1V6-F1
#
_cell.length_a   1.000
_cell.length_b   1.000
_cell.length_c   1.000
_cell.angle_alpha   90.00
_cell.angle_beta   90.00
_cell.angle_gamma   90.00
#
_symmetry.space_group_name_H-M   'P 1'
#
loop_
_entity.id
_entity.type
_entity.pdbx_description
1 polymer ?
#
loop_
_entity_poly.entity_id
_entity_poly.type
_entity_poly.pdbx_seq_one_letter_code
_entity_poly.pdbx_strand_id
1 'polypeptide(L)'
;MDKSQVSIPVKGQTATRPENPTSLYARLPSRPHSDMEFMPRGHHRYPYGYRYLETTNHPHMQHSMQRREALLRRLAHLIAVVVIGLIIIYAYFTNTIQRPVVTPMTNPEGIILYRILGNDLPPRHKAGQILQNVRFILNNEPKFPNTRKMWLLNRIVDEDYENALIQLLNSYEQEYLRIPFEITEYQKKDFRLEDFPKSDFFHSNDYLRYPRIAKLRTIDYTYADKNLYAMNNNGGRNVALAHGKEQPDARWILPFDGNCFLTMNAFKDIEYQLRVWGEQYKYFVVPMARLLNNTELLVAPDVRPLTPEEPQVIFRNDAEFAYNPDMRYGRRSKLELLGRLGVLSPRKMNLSVFPWETDNYKDYASPEKRLFKTTGWVFRLFSGQAQQEQHRREAYGLRAFNRLLGIQEFLDRLDERVAREVQRFDSNKLFVYNENGLKAARLEYWSGEIKVKRIVDLLIEKADEMVNAAKGRFQRVKPNEQDYLVMESKEFSESTSHDKIHANDGWKYFDLLSTDYPSTSELFENVTTLALANYFTNDVRYGRWSANLIRAYMLSSYSLDGRNDTKVNLNLTDVEAINDQGYLFPNLHGVPRSLPKVDRRVLPTHEDIMTLNPSFFLDGVRLLYKQHTLSHGEYTTIKGIASQWLETLIASPEGLRMNRLGDHRSTLYDLQLASLSGFVDDIRLYLRVINRCRMKIGKQFQMTEELSASVLQQPYELSYVDDLLMSGEITSSEVDEYQFHYSTLNIYYWLTLIRGVQNYEVGFDIWHHTAKRGQRLSRAIIAHFNQYTNHVSDGTLIPMLQMAQTAHKISDAKRGIWHEHGDEHDYYQHFLKQIGGKMNVFLDQRPGDDGWEKELSRRIGIGESARWDGIIPFWMFGVA
;
A
#
# COMPACT_ATOMS: atom_id res chain seq x y z
N MET A 1 62.58 -41.96 -8.28
CA MET A 1 62.17 -43.38 -8.31
C MET A 1 60.78 -43.40 -8.91
N ASP A 2 60.48 -44.02 -10.05
CA ASP A 2 61.30 -44.56 -11.15
C ASP A 2 60.44 -44.38 -12.44
N LYS A 3 60.96 -43.99 -13.60
CA LYS A 3 61.46 -44.87 -14.70
C LYS A 3 60.53 -46.09 -14.98
N SER A 4 60.15 -46.45 -16.21
CA SER A 4 60.69 -46.16 -17.56
C SER A 4 59.62 -46.54 -18.62
N GLN A 5 59.29 -45.67 -19.60
CA GLN A 5 59.81 -45.58 -20.99
C GLN A 5 59.11 -46.49 -22.04
N VAL A 6 58.47 -45.91 -23.09
CA VAL A 6 58.93 -45.73 -24.52
C VAL A 6 58.51 -46.94 -25.41
N SER A 7 58.03 -46.84 -26.67
CA SER A 7 58.28 -45.88 -27.77
C SER A 7 57.10 -45.54 -28.72
N ILE A 8 57.27 -44.36 -29.35
CA ILE A 8 56.60 -43.64 -30.47
C ILE A 8 57.09 -44.18 -31.86
N PRO A 9 56.58 -43.85 -33.09
CA PRO A 9 55.69 -42.76 -33.59
C PRO A 9 54.40 -43.30 -34.34
N VAL A 10 53.64 -42.64 -35.25
CA VAL A 10 53.77 -41.44 -36.13
C VAL A 10 52.40 -40.75 -36.42
N LYS A 11 52.38 -39.41 -36.49
CA LYS A 11 51.42 -38.44 -37.14
C LYS A 11 49.89 -38.68 -37.14
N GLY A 12 49.18 -37.70 -36.58
CA GLY A 12 47.78 -37.33 -36.86
C GLY A 12 47.51 -35.89 -36.35
N GLN A 13 46.68 -35.09 -37.02
CA GLN A 13 46.60 -33.63 -36.82
C GLN A 13 45.50 -33.13 -35.85
N THR A 14 45.78 -31.96 -35.27
CA THR A 14 44.87 -30.89 -34.79
C THR A 14 43.93 -31.07 -33.58
N ALA A 15 44.30 -30.33 -32.53
CA ALA A 15 43.48 -29.39 -31.73
C ALA A 15 42.35 -29.90 -30.81
N THR A 16 42.60 -29.77 -29.51
CA THR A 16 41.64 -29.96 -28.41
C THR A 16 40.95 -28.66 -27.99
N ARG A 17 39.69 -28.78 -27.52
CA ARG A 17 38.99 -27.83 -26.63
C ARG A 17 38.29 -28.64 -25.53
N PRO A 18 38.17 -28.14 -24.30
CA PRO A 18 37.65 -28.89 -23.17
C PRO A 18 36.11 -29.03 -23.17
N GLU A 19 35.64 -29.91 -22.31
CA GLU A 19 34.34 -30.57 -22.35
C GLU A 19 33.18 -29.73 -21.82
N ASN A 20 31.97 -30.07 -22.27
CA ASN A 20 30.70 -29.51 -21.81
C ASN A 20 29.67 -30.66 -21.72
N PRO A 21 29.21 -31.09 -20.52
CA PRO A 21 28.24 -32.17 -20.42
C PRO A 21 26.83 -31.63 -20.72
N THR A 22 26.33 -31.93 -21.92
CA THR A 22 24.98 -31.56 -22.38
C THR A 22 24.10 -32.80 -22.52
N SER A 23 22.77 -32.63 -22.44
CA SER A 23 21.71 -33.67 -22.53
C SER A 23 21.56 -34.54 -21.26
N LEU A 24 20.36 -34.96 -20.85
CA LEU A 24 19.25 -35.48 -21.66
C LEU A 24 17.91 -34.72 -21.58
N TYR A 25 17.21 -34.69 -22.72
CA TYR A 25 15.89 -34.10 -22.94
C TYR A 25 14.78 -35.18 -23.04
N ALA A 26 13.68 -35.01 -22.31
CA ALA A 26 12.34 -35.60 -22.54
C ALA A 26 11.37 -35.10 -21.44
N ARG A 27 10.11 -34.71 -21.65
CA ARG A 27 9.26 -34.43 -22.83
C ARG A 27 8.19 -33.41 -22.38
N LEU A 28 7.80 -32.49 -23.26
CA LEU A 28 6.59 -31.66 -23.11
C LEU A 28 5.48 -32.16 -24.06
N PRO A 29 4.19 -31.95 -23.72
CA PRO A 29 3.13 -31.79 -24.71
C PRO A 29 2.58 -30.35 -24.73
N SER A 30 2.28 -29.87 -25.93
CA SER A 30 2.01 -28.48 -26.28
C SER A 30 0.52 -28.12 -26.33
N ARG A 31 0.22 -26.81 -26.20
CA ARG A 31 -0.99 -26.16 -26.77
C ARG A 31 -0.64 -24.72 -27.23
N PRO A 32 -1.19 -24.22 -28.36
CA PRO A 32 -0.77 -22.95 -28.95
C PRO A 32 -1.63 -21.75 -28.54
N HIS A 33 -1.01 -20.57 -28.63
CA HIS A 33 -1.65 -19.24 -28.65
C HIS A 33 -2.07 -18.86 -30.08
N SER A 34 -2.96 -17.88 -30.18
CA SER A 34 -2.98 -16.95 -31.31
C SER A 34 -3.59 -15.61 -30.88
N ASP A 35 -2.77 -14.56 -30.86
CA ASP A 35 -3.26 -13.17 -30.76
C ASP A 35 -3.65 -12.64 -32.15
N MET A 36 -4.45 -11.58 -32.18
CA MET A 36 -4.77 -10.79 -33.38
C MET A 36 -3.95 -9.50 -33.38
N GLU A 37 -3.56 -8.97 -34.55
CA GLU A 37 -3.93 -7.59 -34.95
C GLU A 37 -3.63 -7.23 -36.44
N PHE A 38 -4.53 -6.38 -36.98
CA PHE A 38 -4.48 -5.45 -38.15
C PHE A 38 -3.99 -5.82 -39.59
N MET A 39 -5.00 -5.91 -40.49
CA MET A 39 -5.18 -5.24 -41.83
C MET A 39 -4.16 -5.42 -42.99
N PRO A 40 -4.56 -5.33 -44.31
CA PRO A 40 -5.58 -4.40 -44.87
C PRO A 40 -6.59 -4.93 -45.94
N ARG A 41 -7.42 -3.98 -46.41
CA ARG A 41 -8.55 -3.97 -47.37
C ARG A 41 -8.59 -5.00 -48.53
N GLY A 42 -9.81 -5.50 -48.83
CA GLY A 42 -10.19 -6.15 -50.10
C GLY A 42 -11.73 -6.23 -50.28
N HIS A 43 -12.25 -5.99 -51.49
CA HIS A 43 -13.68 -5.74 -51.76
C HIS A 43 -14.61 -6.98 -51.92
N HIS A 44 -15.93 -6.74 -51.69
CA HIS A 44 -17.10 -7.11 -52.53
C HIS A 44 -18.24 -8.00 -51.95
N ARG A 45 -19.45 -7.39 -51.95
CA ARG A 45 -20.80 -7.85 -52.42
C ARG A 45 -21.40 -9.21 -51.99
N TYR A 46 -22.66 -9.11 -51.51
CA TYR A 46 -23.90 -9.95 -51.65
C TYR A 46 -23.94 -11.08 -52.74
N PRO A 47 -24.94 -12.03 -52.78
CA PRO A 47 -26.31 -12.00 -52.21
C PRO A 47 -26.96 -13.34 -51.71
N TYR A 48 -28.27 -13.25 -51.40
CA TYR A 48 -29.35 -14.26 -51.31
C TYR A 48 -29.37 -15.42 -52.35
N GLY A 49 -30.11 -16.51 -52.05
CA GLY A 49 -30.74 -17.36 -53.08
C GLY A 49 -31.46 -18.64 -52.61
N TYR A 50 -32.78 -18.75 -52.82
CA TYR A 50 -33.59 -19.99 -52.72
C TYR A 50 -33.74 -20.65 -54.11
N ARG A 51 -33.71 -21.99 -54.21
CA ARG A 51 -34.61 -22.76 -55.13
C ARG A 51 -34.60 -24.29 -54.96
N TYR A 52 -35.82 -24.84 -54.92
CA TYR A 52 -36.35 -26.09 -55.52
C TYR A 52 -35.42 -27.21 -56.01
N LEU A 53 -35.86 -28.45 -55.75
CA LEU A 53 -36.02 -29.51 -56.77
C LEU A 53 -37.11 -30.53 -56.35
N GLU A 54 -37.88 -31.02 -57.32
CA GLU A 54 -38.98 -32.00 -57.15
C GLU A 54 -38.49 -33.44 -57.42
N THR A 55 -39.15 -34.45 -56.84
CA THR A 55 -39.25 -35.80 -57.44
C THR A 55 -40.48 -36.61 -56.97
N THR A 56 -41.45 -36.72 -57.87
CA THR A 56 -42.22 -37.94 -58.26
C THR A 56 -42.63 -39.03 -57.25
N ASN A 57 -43.93 -39.37 -57.28
CA ASN A 57 -44.58 -40.51 -56.62
C ASN A 57 -44.20 -41.89 -57.18
N HIS A 58 -44.33 -42.95 -56.35
CA HIS A 58 -45.01 -44.20 -56.76
C HIS A 58 -45.58 -44.98 -55.53
N PRO A 59 -46.77 -45.63 -55.61
CA PRO A 59 -47.47 -46.11 -54.41
C PRO A 59 -47.69 -47.64 -54.39
N HIS A 60 -46.86 -48.40 -53.66
CA HIS A 60 -47.12 -49.85 -53.44
C HIS A 60 -46.64 -50.45 -52.10
N MET A 61 -46.43 -49.64 -51.04
CA MET A 61 -45.93 -50.12 -49.73
C MET A 61 -46.79 -49.75 -48.49
N GLN A 62 -48.04 -49.29 -48.65
CA GLN A 62 -48.82 -48.77 -47.52
C GLN A 62 -49.58 -49.80 -46.65
N HIS A 63 -49.86 -51.02 -47.13
CA HIS A 63 -50.71 -51.98 -46.39
C HIS A 63 -50.00 -52.86 -45.35
N SER A 64 -48.67 -52.98 -45.37
CA SER A 64 -47.92 -53.79 -44.39
C SER A 64 -47.44 -52.99 -43.17
N MET A 65 -47.17 -51.68 -43.32
CA MET A 65 -46.68 -50.84 -42.21
C MET A 65 -47.77 -50.49 -41.18
N GLN A 66 -49.01 -50.21 -41.62
CA GLN A 66 -50.09 -49.79 -40.72
C GLN A 66 -50.42 -50.83 -39.62
N ARG A 67 -50.30 -52.14 -39.91
CA ARG A 67 -50.50 -53.19 -38.88
C ARG A 67 -49.38 -53.25 -37.85
N ARG A 68 -48.13 -52.95 -38.23
CA ARG A 68 -46.99 -52.90 -37.30
C ARG A 68 -47.08 -51.69 -36.36
N GLU A 69 -47.44 -50.51 -36.88
CA GLU A 69 -47.60 -49.32 -36.04
C GLU A 69 -48.77 -49.41 -35.05
N ALA A 70 -49.88 -50.05 -35.43
CA ALA A 70 -51.01 -50.26 -34.53
C ALA A 70 -50.63 -51.20 -33.36
N LEU A 71 -49.83 -52.23 -33.65
CA LEU A 71 -49.37 -53.19 -32.64
C LEU A 71 -48.30 -52.58 -31.72
N LEU A 72 -47.36 -51.80 -32.26
CA LEU A 72 -46.38 -51.02 -31.48
C LEU A 72 -47.05 -49.97 -30.60
N ARG A 73 -48.08 -49.26 -31.09
CA ARG A 73 -48.86 -48.30 -30.28
C ARG A 73 -49.59 -48.99 -29.13
N ARG A 74 -50.19 -50.15 -29.35
CA ARG A 74 -50.81 -50.96 -28.27
C ARG A 74 -49.79 -51.46 -27.26
N LEU A 75 -48.61 -51.90 -27.71
CA LEU A 75 -47.51 -52.30 -26.82
C LEU A 75 -47.02 -51.13 -25.96
N ALA A 76 -46.86 -49.95 -26.54
CA ALA A 76 -46.47 -48.73 -25.83
C ALA A 76 -47.51 -48.30 -24.79
N HIS A 77 -48.81 -48.42 -25.09
CA HIS A 77 -49.87 -48.16 -24.11
C HIS A 77 -49.86 -49.18 -22.96
N LEU A 78 -49.63 -50.47 -23.26
CA LEU A 78 -49.50 -51.50 -22.23
C LEU A 78 -48.31 -51.22 -21.30
N ILE A 79 -47.15 -50.87 -21.86
CA ILE A 79 -45.95 -50.48 -21.11
C ILE A 79 -46.22 -49.23 -20.26
N ALA A 80 -46.89 -48.21 -20.81
CA ALA A 80 -47.25 -47.00 -20.07
C ALA A 80 -48.17 -47.31 -18.87
N VAL A 81 -49.18 -48.17 -19.06
CA VAL A 81 -50.08 -48.60 -17.96
C VAL A 81 -49.32 -49.42 -16.91
N VAL A 82 -48.40 -50.30 -17.30
CA VAL A 82 -47.54 -51.04 -16.36
C VAL A 82 -46.61 -50.11 -15.59
N VAL A 83 -46.00 -49.12 -16.26
CA VAL A 83 -45.13 -48.12 -15.60
C VAL A 83 -45.92 -47.23 -14.65
N ILE A 84 -47.12 -46.77 -15.04
CA ILE A 84 -48.01 -46.01 -14.14
C ILE A 84 -48.46 -46.88 -12.96
N GLY A 85 -48.78 -48.16 -13.19
CA GLY A 85 -49.10 -49.13 -12.14
C GLY A 85 -47.93 -49.32 -11.17
N LEU A 86 -46.70 -49.48 -11.67
CA LEU A 86 -45.48 -49.57 -10.85
C LEU A 86 -45.18 -48.26 -10.10
N ILE A 87 -45.46 -47.09 -10.68
CA ILE A 87 -45.35 -45.79 -10.00
C ILE A 87 -46.40 -45.68 -8.88
N ILE A 88 -47.64 -46.13 -9.10
CA ILE A 88 -48.69 -46.13 -8.07
C ILE A 88 -48.35 -47.13 -6.96
N ILE A 89 -47.87 -48.34 -7.30
CA ILE A 89 -47.40 -49.33 -6.33
C ILE A 89 -46.19 -48.79 -5.55
N TYR A 90 -45.23 -48.14 -6.21
CA TYR A 90 -44.10 -47.49 -5.56
C TYR A 90 -44.54 -46.33 -4.65
N ALA A 91 -45.49 -45.49 -5.09
CA ALA A 91 -46.07 -44.41 -4.29
C ALA A 91 -46.88 -44.95 -3.10
N TYR A 92 -47.54 -46.10 -3.25
CA TYR A 92 -48.24 -46.79 -2.16
C TYR A 92 -47.24 -47.37 -1.14
N PHE A 93 -46.22 -48.11 -1.61
CA PHE A 93 -45.18 -48.68 -0.75
C PHE A 93 -44.31 -47.62 -0.06
N THR A 94 -43.99 -46.51 -0.72
CA THR A 94 -43.29 -45.38 -0.08
C THR A 94 -44.16 -44.58 0.90
N ASN A 95 -45.50 -44.65 0.80
CA ASN A 95 -46.40 -44.10 1.82
C ASN A 95 -46.71 -45.08 2.97
N THR A 96 -46.52 -46.40 2.78
CA THR A 96 -46.85 -47.44 3.78
C THR A 96 -45.64 -48.02 4.50
N ILE A 97 -44.44 -47.97 3.92
CA ILE A 97 -43.20 -48.33 4.63
C ILE A 97 -42.69 -47.12 5.41
N GLN A 98 -42.88 -47.17 6.73
CA GLN A 98 -42.30 -46.29 7.73
C GLN A 98 -42.60 -44.78 7.58
N ARG A 99 -43.81 -44.38 7.99
CA ARG A 99 -43.87 -43.20 8.87
C ARG A 99 -43.22 -43.62 10.20
N PRO A 100 -42.09 -43.04 10.62
CA PRO A 100 -41.60 -43.29 11.96
C PRO A 100 -42.68 -42.87 12.96
N VAL A 101 -42.96 -43.74 13.94
CA VAL A 101 -43.82 -43.37 15.07
C VAL A 101 -43.09 -42.25 15.79
N VAL A 102 -43.60 -41.01 15.65
CA VAL A 102 -43.08 -39.87 16.39
C VAL A 102 -43.52 -40.04 17.82
N THR A 103 -42.67 -40.67 18.63
CA THR A 103 -42.67 -40.42 20.07
C THR A 103 -42.51 -38.91 20.26
N PRO A 104 -43.44 -38.23 20.95
CA PRO A 104 -43.30 -36.81 21.19
C PRO A 104 -42.10 -36.60 22.12
N MET A 105 -40.96 -36.17 21.58
CA MET A 105 -39.83 -35.73 22.40
C MET A 105 -40.28 -34.51 23.18
N THR A 106 -40.35 -34.67 24.51
CA THR A 106 -40.77 -33.65 25.46
C THR A 106 -39.65 -32.64 25.70
N ASN A 107 -39.35 -31.84 24.66
CA ASN A 107 -38.95 -30.44 24.75
C ASN A 107 -38.80 -29.86 23.33
N PRO A 108 -39.34 -28.65 23.03
CA PRO A 108 -39.05 -27.96 21.79
C PRO A 108 -37.59 -27.49 21.78
N GLU A 109 -36.77 -28.13 20.95
CA GLU A 109 -35.32 -27.90 20.88
C GLU A 109 -35.01 -26.48 20.43
N GLY A 110 -34.32 -25.70 21.27
CA GLY A 110 -34.08 -24.29 21.02
C GLY A 110 -33.12 -24.03 19.85
N ILE A 111 -33.50 -23.04 19.04
CA ILE A 111 -32.71 -22.55 17.91
C ILE A 111 -32.19 -21.15 18.27
N ILE A 112 -30.91 -20.88 18.04
CA ILE A 112 -30.35 -19.52 18.17
C ILE A 112 -29.82 -19.04 16.83
N LEU A 113 -30.47 -17.98 16.33
CA LEU A 113 -30.19 -17.34 15.06
C LEU A 113 -29.35 -16.08 15.29
N TYR A 114 -28.06 -16.17 15.00
CA TYR A 114 -27.18 -15.01 15.07
C TYR A 114 -27.21 -14.19 13.78
N ARG A 115 -27.00 -12.89 13.92
CA ARG A 115 -26.75 -11.93 12.83
C ARG A 115 -25.45 -11.19 13.14
N ILE A 116 -24.39 -11.53 12.41
CA ILE A 116 -23.05 -10.99 12.65
C ILE A 116 -22.85 -9.71 11.83
N LEU A 117 -22.81 -8.58 12.52
CA LEU A 117 -22.60 -7.23 11.98
C LEU A 117 -21.12 -6.86 12.05
N GLY A 118 -20.63 -6.12 11.06
CA GLY A 118 -19.27 -5.61 11.04
C GLY A 118 -19.22 -4.24 10.35
N ASN A 119 -18.05 -3.85 9.86
CA ASN A 119 -17.86 -2.55 9.20
C ASN A 119 -18.42 -2.53 7.76
N ASP A 120 -18.91 -1.36 7.33
CA ASP A 120 -19.17 -1.08 5.92
C ASP A 120 -17.85 -0.90 5.16
N LEU A 121 -17.78 -1.43 3.93
CA LEU A 121 -16.58 -1.43 3.10
C LEU A 121 -16.84 -0.77 1.74
N PRO A 122 -16.92 0.56 1.61
CA PRO A 122 -16.93 1.20 0.29
C PRO A 122 -15.64 0.89 -0.51
N PRO A 123 -15.70 0.70 -1.85
CA PRO A 123 -16.87 0.69 -2.73
C PRO A 123 -17.54 -0.71 -2.83
N ARG A 124 -17.13 -1.67 -2.00
CA ARG A 124 -17.73 -3.02 -1.95
C ARG A 124 -19.18 -2.99 -1.42
N HIS A 125 -19.49 -2.10 -0.48
CA HIS A 125 -20.84 -1.76 -0.02
C HIS A 125 -21.13 -0.26 -0.27
N LYS A 126 -22.40 0.15 -0.24
CA LYS A 126 -22.76 1.56 -0.01
C LYS A 126 -22.51 1.93 1.46
N ALA A 127 -22.15 3.19 1.74
CA ALA A 127 -22.06 3.66 3.14
C ALA A 127 -23.45 3.63 3.81
N GLY A 128 -23.51 3.19 5.07
CA GLY A 128 -24.75 3.02 5.83
C GLY A 128 -25.60 1.80 5.42
N GLN A 129 -25.06 0.90 4.60
CA GLN A 129 -25.83 -0.23 4.06
C GLN A 129 -26.13 -1.29 5.13
N ILE A 130 -25.22 -1.49 6.10
CA ILE A 130 -25.46 -2.42 7.21
C ILE A 130 -26.64 -1.92 8.06
N LEU A 131 -26.65 -0.65 8.48
CA LEU A 131 -27.76 -0.06 9.24
C LEU A 131 -29.11 -0.16 8.49
N GLN A 132 -29.12 0.09 7.18
CA GLN A 132 -30.32 -0.08 6.34
C GLN A 132 -30.80 -1.54 6.27
N ASN A 133 -29.88 -2.49 6.13
CA ASN A 133 -30.22 -3.92 6.09
C ASN A 133 -30.70 -4.45 7.45
N VAL A 134 -30.10 -4.01 8.56
CA VAL A 134 -30.58 -4.31 9.93
C VAL A 134 -32.00 -3.79 10.10
N ARG A 135 -32.27 -2.52 9.79
CA ARG A 135 -33.62 -1.93 9.88
C ARG A 135 -34.64 -2.67 9.00
N PHE A 136 -34.24 -3.12 7.81
CA PHE A 136 -35.12 -3.93 6.95
C PHE A 136 -35.45 -5.29 7.58
N ILE A 137 -34.47 -5.99 8.16
CA ILE A 137 -34.67 -7.27 8.87
C ILE A 137 -35.62 -7.07 10.06
N LEU A 138 -35.38 -6.06 10.90
CA LEU A 138 -36.20 -5.78 12.10
C LEU A 138 -37.66 -5.45 11.77
N ASN A 139 -37.91 -4.77 10.65
CA ASN A 139 -39.27 -4.43 10.22
C ASN A 139 -40.03 -5.58 9.55
N ASN A 140 -39.34 -6.52 8.90
CA ASN A 140 -39.98 -7.45 7.94
C ASN A 140 -39.68 -8.93 8.16
N GLU A 141 -38.62 -9.31 8.90
CA GLU A 141 -38.27 -10.71 9.10
C GLU A 141 -39.15 -11.32 10.21
N PRO A 142 -40.01 -12.31 9.92
CA PRO A 142 -41.01 -12.79 10.87
C PRO A 142 -40.37 -13.40 12.13
N LYS A 143 -41.14 -13.41 13.24
CA LYS A 143 -40.78 -14.19 14.43
C LYS A 143 -40.90 -15.68 14.09
N PHE A 144 -39.93 -16.48 14.53
CA PHE A 144 -39.86 -17.92 14.27
C PHE A 144 -40.15 -18.71 15.55
N PRO A 145 -40.85 -19.86 15.48
CA PRO A 145 -41.09 -20.70 16.66
C PRO A 145 -39.77 -21.20 17.25
N ASN A 146 -39.72 -21.36 18.58
CA ASN A 146 -38.60 -21.94 19.33
C ASN A 146 -37.22 -21.31 19.01
N THR A 147 -37.20 -20.05 18.56
CA THR A 147 -36.01 -19.39 18.02
C THR A 147 -35.73 -18.07 18.73
N ARG A 148 -34.55 -17.95 19.35
CA ARG A 148 -34.00 -16.66 19.78
C ARG A 148 -33.21 -16.04 18.63
N LYS A 149 -33.43 -14.75 18.37
CA LYS A 149 -32.62 -13.95 17.44
C LYS A 149 -31.62 -13.13 18.25
N MET A 150 -30.34 -13.22 17.92
CA MET A 150 -29.27 -12.49 18.59
C MET A 150 -28.40 -11.76 17.57
N TRP A 151 -27.91 -10.58 17.93
CA TRP A 151 -27.02 -9.79 17.08
C TRP A 151 -25.59 -9.81 17.64
N LEU A 152 -24.58 -9.78 16.78
CA LEU A 152 -23.18 -9.69 17.20
C LEU A 152 -22.52 -8.51 16.49
N LEU A 153 -22.15 -7.48 17.24
CA LEU A 153 -21.45 -6.31 16.75
C LEU A 153 -19.95 -6.62 16.82
N ASN A 154 -19.33 -6.85 15.65
CA ASN A 154 -17.98 -7.37 15.54
C ASN A 154 -16.98 -6.29 15.08
N ARG A 155 -16.25 -5.72 16.04
CA ARG A 155 -15.16 -4.75 15.86
C ARG A 155 -15.55 -3.58 14.93
N ILE A 156 -16.71 -3.00 15.19
CA ILE A 156 -17.15 -1.79 14.50
C ILE A 156 -16.22 -0.64 14.95
N VAL A 157 -15.59 0.03 13.99
CA VAL A 157 -14.53 1.02 14.23
C VAL A 157 -15.08 2.42 14.51
N ASP A 158 -16.19 2.75 13.85
CA ASP A 158 -16.89 4.03 14.00
C ASP A 158 -17.86 3.92 15.18
N GLU A 159 -17.58 4.67 16.25
CA GLU A 159 -18.32 4.63 17.51
C GLU A 159 -19.74 5.20 17.34
N ASP A 160 -19.92 6.25 16.54
CA ASP A 160 -21.24 6.81 16.25
C ASP A 160 -22.08 5.82 15.42
N TYR A 161 -21.45 5.11 14.48
CA TYR A 161 -22.10 4.05 13.72
C TYR A 161 -22.45 2.82 14.57
N GLU A 162 -21.57 2.43 15.51
CA GLU A 162 -21.89 1.37 16.48
C GLU A 162 -23.04 1.79 17.39
N ASN A 163 -23.01 3.01 17.93
CA ASN A 163 -24.07 3.57 18.77
C ASN A 163 -25.41 3.65 18.02
N ALA A 164 -25.42 4.05 16.74
CA ALA A 164 -26.63 4.05 15.92
C ALA A 164 -27.21 2.63 15.71
N LEU A 165 -26.36 1.61 15.57
CA LEU A 165 -26.79 0.21 15.52
C LEU A 165 -27.35 -0.26 16.88
N ILE A 166 -26.69 0.08 17.99
CA ILE A 166 -27.16 -0.26 19.35
C ILE A 166 -28.52 0.40 19.64
N GLN A 167 -28.69 1.68 19.34
CA GLN A 167 -29.96 2.39 19.50
C GLN A 167 -31.07 1.75 18.66
N LEU A 168 -30.79 1.39 17.41
CA LEU A 168 -31.74 0.68 16.56
C LEU A 168 -32.13 -0.68 17.16
N LEU A 169 -31.18 -1.49 17.61
CA LEU A 169 -31.44 -2.80 18.22
C LEU A 169 -32.26 -2.68 19.51
N ASN A 170 -31.93 -1.72 20.37
CA ASN A 170 -32.67 -1.42 21.60
C ASN A 170 -34.12 -0.99 21.30
N SER A 171 -34.35 -0.19 20.26
CA SER A 171 -35.71 0.24 19.88
C SER A 171 -36.63 -0.88 19.37
N TYR A 172 -36.08 -2.06 19.09
CA TYR A 172 -36.82 -3.29 18.74
C TYR A 172 -36.62 -4.41 19.78
N GLU A 173 -36.15 -4.07 20.99
CA GLU A 173 -35.95 -5.00 22.11
C GLU A 173 -35.08 -6.22 21.74
N GLN A 174 -34.00 -6.01 20.98
CA GLN A 174 -33.16 -7.10 20.47
C GLN A 174 -31.96 -7.40 21.37
N GLU A 175 -31.73 -8.68 21.66
CA GLU A 175 -30.52 -9.16 22.33
C GLU A 175 -29.28 -9.00 21.42
N TYR A 176 -28.18 -8.47 21.96
CA TYR A 176 -26.93 -8.36 21.23
C TYR A 176 -25.68 -8.59 22.09
N LEU A 177 -24.59 -9.00 21.42
CA LEU A 177 -23.25 -9.15 21.96
C LEU A 177 -22.32 -8.14 21.25
N ARG A 178 -21.27 -7.69 21.94
CA ARG A 178 -20.23 -6.80 21.39
C ARG A 178 -18.86 -7.45 21.45
N ILE A 179 -18.09 -7.31 20.38
CA ILE A 179 -16.64 -7.49 20.35
C ILE A 179 -16.06 -6.11 20.01
N PRO A 180 -15.57 -5.34 21.00
CA PRO A 180 -15.09 -3.98 20.75
C PRO A 180 -13.84 -3.98 19.85
N PHE A 181 -13.65 -2.88 19.14
CA PHE A 181 -12.40 -2.60 18.42
C PHE A 181 -11.43 -1.90 19.36
N GLU A 182 -10.31 -2.55 19.69
CA GLU A 182 -9.29 -2.04 20.60
C GLU A 182 -8.12 -1.47 19.80
N ILE A 183 -8.02 -0.13 19.74
CA ILE A 183 -7.03 0.57 18.91
C ILE A 183 -5.57 0.23 19.29
N THR A 184 -5.32 -0.05 20.57
CA THR A 184 -4.02 -0.47 21.10
C THR A 184 -3.60 -1.88 20.65
N GLU A 185 -4.57 -2.78 20.44
CA GLU A 185 -4.32 -4.11 19.85
C GLU A 185 -4.12 -4.04 18.34
N TYR A 186 -4.81 -3.12 17.65
CA TYR A 186 -4.61 -2.87 16.23
C TYR A 186 -3.21 -2.30 15.93
N GLN A 187 -2.72 -1.36 16.75
CA GLN A 187 -1.39 -0.77 16.60
C GLN A 187 -0.24 -1.80 16.70
N LYS A 188 -0.46 -2.93 17.40
CA LYS A 188 0.50 -4.04 17.49
C LYS A 188 0.59 -4.88 16.20
N LYS A 189 -0.28 -4.66 15.20
CA LYS A 189 -0.30 -5.43 13.95
C LYS A 189 0.51 -4.71 12.87
N ASP A 190 1.71 -5.20 12.61
CA ASP A 190 2.58 -4.74 11.50
C ASP A 190 2.16 -5.38 10.15
N PHE A 191 2.86 -5.01 9.08
CA PHE A 191 2.66 -5.51 7.72
C PHE A 191 3.55 -6.71 7.40
N ARG A 192 3.02 -7.66 6.62
CA ARG A 192 3.80 -8.80 6.09
C ARG A 192 4.59 -8.39 4.85
N LEU A 193 5.77 -7.82 5.08
CA LEU A 193 6.61 -7.24 4.04
C LEU A 193 7.50 -8.27 3.31
N GLU A 194 7.94 -9.32 4.01
CA GLU A 194 9.08 -10.15 3.56
C GLU A 194 8.71 -11.58 3.10
N ASP A 195 7.43 -11.92 2.98
CA ASP A 195 7.00 -13.28 2.61
C ASP A 195 7.08 -13.61 1.11
N PHE A 196 7.44 -12.62 0.29
CA PHE A 196 7.48 -12.76 -1.17
C PHE A 196 8.70 -13.57 -1.66
N PRO A 197 8.70 -14.05 -2.92
CA PRO A 197 9.77 -14.92 -3.45
C PRO A 197 11.17 -14.31 -3.46
N LYS A 198 11.28 -12.99 -3.27
CA LYS A 198 12.52 -12.20 -3.21
C LYS A 198 12.29 -10.97 -2.34
N SER A 199 13.38 -10.43 -1.77
CA SER A 199 13.36 -9.13 -1.09
C SER A 199 12.93 -8.02 -2.06
N ASP A 200 12.42 -6.92 -1.50
CA ASP A 200 11.98 -5.74 -2.25
C ASP A 200 10.99 -6.02 -3.39
N PHE A 201 10.08 -6.98 -3.18
CA PHE A 201 9.23 -7.52 -4.24
C PHE A 201 8.39 -6.45 -4.97
N PHE A 202 7.88 -5.45 -4.25
CA PHE A 202 7.02 -4.38 -4.78
C PHE A 202 7.73 -3.47 -5.78
N HIS A 203 9.05 -3.30 -5.64
CA HIS A 203 9.86 -2.47 -6.52
C HIS A 203 10.53 -3.29 -7.64
N SER A 204 10.11 -4.55 -7.81
CA SER A 204 10.71 -5.48 -8.76
C SER A 204 9.97 -5.57 -10.10
N ASN A 205 10.70 -5.96 -11.16
CA ASN A 205 10.17 -6.19 -12.50
C ASN A 205 9.06 -7.27 -12.57
N ASP A 206 8.97 -8.17 -11.58
CA ASP A 206 7.93 -9.21 -11.58
C ASP A 206 6.59 -8.64 -11.10
N TYR A 207 6.63 -7.86 -10.01
CA TYR A 207 5.45 -7.13 -9.53
C TYR A 207 4.97 -6.10 -10.56
N LEU A 208 5.89 -5.41 -11.24
CA LEU A 208 5.57 -4.49 -12.33
C LEU A 208 4.69 -5.14 -13.41
N ARG A 209 5.01 -6.39 -13.80
CA ARG A 209 4.31 -7.18 -14.81
C ARG A 209 3.00 -7.80 -14.33
N TYR A 210 2.66 -7.72 -13.05
CA TYR A 210 1.42 -8.30 -12.54
C TYR A 210 0.19 -7.51 -13.01
N PRO A 211 -0.92 -8.18 -13.41
CA PRO A 211 -2.18 -7.49 -13.64
C PRO A 211 -2.69 -6.86 -12.35
N ARG A 212 -3.45 -5.76 -12.44
CA ARG A 212 -3.96 -4.99 -11.28
C ARG A 212 -4.57 -5.85 -10.17
N ILE A 213 -5.32 -6.91 -10.52
CA ILE A 213 -5.93 -7.82 -9.53
C ILE A 213 -4.89 -8.68 -8.79
N ALA A 214 -3.76 -9.03 -9.41
CA ALA A 214 -2.65 -9.71 -8.75
C ALA A 214 -1.88 -8.73 -7.86
N LYS A 215 -1.59 -7.51 -8.36
CA LYS A 215 -0.99 -6.43 -7.55
C LYS A 215 -1.81 -6.13 -6.28
N LEU A 216 -3.14 -5.99 -6.39
CA LEU A 216 -4.05 -5.84 -5.24
C LEU A 216 -4.05 -7.04 -4.28
N ARG A 217 -3.83 -8.27 -4.76
CA ARG A 217 -3.74 -9.45 -3.90
C ARG A 217 -2.40 -9.56 -3.17
N THR A 218 -1.32 -9.13 -3.81
CA THR A 218 -0.02 -8.94 -3.16
C THR A 218 -0.14 -7.91 -2.04
N ILE A 219 -0.87 -6.81 -2.26
CA ILE A 219 -1.13 -5.80 -1.21
C ILE A 219 -2.06 -6.37 -0.12
N ASP A 220 -3.20 -6.99 -0.43
CA ASP A 220 -4.04 -7.65 0.59
C ASP A 220 -3.28 -8.67 1.45
N TYR A 221 -2.22 -9.29 0.92
CA TYR A 221 -1.33 -10.14 1.71
C TYR A 221 -0.48 -9.35 2.71
N THR A 222 0.10 -8.19 2.35
CA THR A 222 0.88 -7.38 3.31
C THR A 222 0.02 -6.86 4.46
N TYR A 223 -1.29 -6.67 4.25
CA TYR A 223 -2.26 -6.23 5.25
C TYR A 223 -2.87 -7.40 6.05
N ALA A 224 -2.36 -8.63 5.92
CA ALA A 224 -3.05 -9.83 6.42
C ALA A 224 -3.41 -9.78 7.92
N ASP A 225 -2.47 -9.38 8.79
CA ASP A 225 -2.70 -9.36 10.25
C ASP A 225 -3.59 -8.19 10.69
N LYS A 226 -3.47 -7.04 10.03
CA LYS A 226 -4.40 -5.89 10.17
C LYS A 226 -5.83 -6.26 9.73
N ASN A 227 -5.98 -7.01 8.63
CA ASN A 227 -7.26 -7.52 8.13
C ASN A 227 -7.87 -8.55 9.09
N LEU A 228 -7.08 -9.54 9.55
CA LEU A 228 -7.49 -10.51 10.57
C LEU A 228 -8.03 -9.81 11.83
N TYR A 229 -7.31 -8.80 12.31
CA TYR A 229 -7.76 -8.01 13.45
C TYR A 229 -9.02 -7.21 13.15
N ALA A 230 -9.00 -6.30 12.17
CA ALA A 230 -10.06 -5.30 12.02
C ALA A 230 -11.36 -5.85 11.39
N MET A 231 -11.26 -6.85 10.51
CA MET A 231 -12.45 -7.48 9.90
C MET A 231 -13.02 -8.62 10.76
N ASN A 232 -12.15 -9.33 11.48
CA ASN A 232 -12.46 -10.40 12.44
C ASN A 232 -13.57 -11.39 12.00
N ASN A 233 -13.69 -11.70 10.70
CA ASN A 233 -14.90 -12.31 10.14
C ASN A 233 -15.17 -13.72 10.71
N ASN A 234 -14.13 -14.57 10.76
CA ASN A 234 -14.26 -15.90 11.36
C ASN A 234 -14.21 -15.86 12.89
N GLY A 235 -13.54 -14.87 13.49
CA GLY A 235 -13.56 -14.65 14.94
C GLY A 235 -14.97 -14.35 15.45
N GLY A 236 -15.70 -13.44 14.80
CA GLY A 236 -17.11 -13.17 15.12
C GLY A 236 -18.00 -14.42 14.98
N ARG A 237 -17.80 -15.23 13.92
CA ARG A 237 -18.52 -16.50 13.77
C ARG A 237 -18.22 -17.49 14.88
N ASN A 238 -16.96 -17.58 15.32
CA ASN A 238 -16.56 -18.46 16.41
C ASN A 238 -17.07 -17.97 17.78
N VAL A 239 -17.15 -16.66 18.02
CA VAL A 239 -17.79 -16.10 19.23
C VAL A 239 -19.29 -16.42 19.26
N ALA A 240 -20.00 -16.26 18.14
CA ALA A 240 -21.40 -16.65 18.03
C ALA A 240 -21.60 -18.17 18.26
N LEU A 241 -20.68 -19.01 17.78
CA LEU A 241 -20.69 -20.44 18.07
C LEU A 241 -20.43 -20.74 19.56
N ALA A 242 -19.39 -20.14 20.17
CA ALA A 242 -19.05 -20.36 21.56
C ALA A 242 -20.21 -19.97 22.50
N HIS A 243 -20.67 -18.72 22.39
CA HIS A 243 -21.81 -18.24 23.18
C HIS A 243 -23.07 -19.09 22.93
N GLY A 244 -23.33 -19.51 21.68
CA GLY A 244 -24.45 -20.38 21.35
C GLY A 244 -24.41 -21.76 22.00
N LYS A 245 -23.22 -22.30 22.29
CA LYS A 245 -23.05 -23.58 23.00
C LYS A 245 -23.27 -23.46 24.51
N GLU A 246 -22.95 -22.31 25.07
CA GLU A 246 -23.14 -21.99 26.50
C GLU A 246 -24.62 -21.77 26.88
N GLN A 247 -25.52 -21.60 25.92
CA GLN A 247 -26.94 -21.42 26.18
C GLN A 247 -27.64 -22.76 26.49
N PRO A 248 -28.33 -22.90 27.64
CA PRO A 248 -28.82 -24.20 28.14
C PRO A 248 -29.85 -24.86 27.22
N ASP A 249 -30.71 -24.06 26.58
CA ASP A 249 -31.80 -24.57 25.72
C ASP A 249 -31.42 -24.69 24.25
N ALA A 250 -30.19 -24.32 23.87
CA ALA A 250 -29.77 -24.28 22.46
C ALA A 250 -29.34 -25.67 21.96
N ARG A 251 -30.12 -26.26 21.04
CA ARG A 251 -29.67 -27.41 20.25
C ARG A 251 -29.02 -26.98 18.93
N TRP A 252 -29.51 -25.90 18.31
CA TRP A 252 -29.09 -25.48 16.97
C TRP A 252 -28.61 -24.03 16.94
N ILE A 253 -27.44 -23.81 16.35
CA ILE A 253 -26.74 -22.53 16.32
C ILE A 253 -26.53 -22.11 14.86
N LEU A 254 -27.04 -20.94 14.49
CA LEU A 254 -27.04 -20.42 13.12
C LEU A 254 -26.20 -19.11 13.05
N PRO A 255 -24.86 -19.19 12.91
CA PRO A 255 -23.95 -18.02 12.82
C PRO A 255 -24.00 -17.35 11.43
N PHE A 256 -25.14 -16.75 11.09
CA PHE A 256 -25.37 -16.19 9.75
C PHE A 256 -24.76 -14.78 9.60
N ASP A 257 -24.32 -14.47 8.37
CA ASP A 257 -23.87 -13.13 8.02
C ASP A 257 -24.99 -12.10 8.25
N GLY A 258 -24.69 -10.92 8.79
CA GLY A 258 -25.68 -9.95 9.27
C GLY A 258 -26.66 -9.37 8.24
N ASN A 259 -26.41 -9.54 6.95
CA ASN A 259 -27.32 -9.16 5.87
C ASN A 259 -28.13 -10.34 5.29
N CYS A 260 -28.21 -11.46 6.03
CA CYS A 260 -29.10 -12.57 5.73
C CYS A 260 -30.54 -12.29 6.21
N PHE A 261 -31.51 -12.68 5.39
CA PHE A 261 -32.94 -12.59 5.66
C PHE A 261 -33.58 -13.97 5.42
N LEU A 262 -34.34 -14.46 6.39
CA LEU A 262 -35.12 -15.70 6.30
C LEU A 262 -36.61 -15.39 6.14
N THR A 263 -37.24 -16.03 5.17
CA THR A 263 -38.71 -16.06 5.06
C THR A 263 -39.29 -17.19 5.92
N MET A 264 -40.61 -17.18 6.12
CA MET A 264 -41.28 -18.21 6.93
C MET A 264 -41.24 -19.60 6.27
N ASN A 265 -41.36 -19.71 4.94
CA ASN A 265 -41.26 -21.02 4.28
C ASN A 265 -39.82 -21.55 4.29
N ALA A 266 -38.83 -20.66 4.12
CA ALA A 266 -37.42 -21.00 4.27
C ALA A 266 -37.12 -21.58 5.65
N PHE A 267 -37.61 -20.92 6.71
CA PHE A 267 -37.45 -21.37 8.08
C PHE A 267 -38.18 -22.69 8.36
N LYS A 268 -39.40 -22.89 7.83
CA LYS A 268 -40.15 -24.16 7.99
C LYS A 268 -39.42 -25.36 7.38
N ASP A 269 -38.75 -25.21 6.23
CA ASP A 269 -37.88 -26.28 5.70
C ASP A 269 -36.66 -26.49 6.60
N ILE A 270 -36.05 -25.43 7.15
CA ILE A 270 -34.98 -25.55 8.16
C ILE A 270 -35.44 -26.39 9.35
N GLU A 271 -36.49 -25.98 10.05
CA GLU A 271 -37.05 -26.68 11.22
C GLU A 271 -37.42 -28.14 10.88
N TYR A 272 -38.03 -28.38 9.72
CA TYR A 272 -38.39 -29.73 9.29
C TYR A 272 -37.16 -30.62 9.07
N GLN A 273 -36.13 -30.16 8.32
CA GLN A 273 -34.94 -31.00 8.10
C GLN A 273 -34.11 -31.17 9.39
N LEU A 274 -34.05 -30.17 10.27
CA LEU A 274 -33.39 -30.29 11.58
C LEU A 274 -34.05 -31.38 12.42
N ARG A 275 -35.39 -31.40 12.51
CA ARG A 275 -36.15 -32.45 13.22
C ARG A 275 -35.98 -33.84 12.61
N VAL A 276 -35.91 -33.96 11.28
CA VAL A 276 -35.83 -35.27 10.59
C VAL A 276 -34.41 -35.85 10.56
N TRP A 277 -33.39 -35.01 10.38
CA TRP A 277 -32.01 -35.44 10.15
C TRP A 277 -31.06 -35.08 11.30
N GLY A 278 -31.54 -34.38 12.32
CA GLY A 278 -30.75 -33.78 13.39
C GLY A 278 -29.98 -34.75 14.27
N GLU A 279 -30.43 -36.01 14.37
CA GLU A 279 -29.68 -37.08 15.04
C GLU A 279 -28.46 -37.53 14.22
N GLN A 280 -28.61 -37.59 12.89
CA GLN A 280 -27.61 -38.12 11.97
C GLN A 280 -26.55 -37.09 11.55
N TYR A 281 -26.92 -35.81 11.49
CA TYR A 281 -26.06 -34.73 11.00
C TYR A 281 -25.89 -33.63 12.05
N LYS A 282 -24.63 -33.32 12.39
CA LYS A 282 -24.28 -32.17 13.24
C LYS A 282 -24.23 -30.84 12.48
N TYR A 283 -24.20 -30.85 11.14
CA TYR A 283 -24.03 -29.67 10.31
C TYR A 283 -25.09 -29.62 9.19
N PHE A 284 -25.68 -28.45 8.98
CA PHE A 284 -26.58 -28.22 7.87
C PHE A 284 -26.14 -27.02 7.03
N VAL A 285 -26.24 -27.14 5.71
CA VAL A 285 -25.87 -26.08 4.76
C VAL A 285 -27.13 -25.42 4.24
N VAL A 286 -27.20 -24.09 4.36
CA VAL A 286 -28.34 -23.28 3.93
C VAL A 286 -27.98 -22.50 2.66
N PRO A 287 -28.49 -22.90 1.48
CA PRO A 287 -28.17 -22.24 0.22
C PRO A 287 -28.63 -20.78 0.18
N MET A 288 -27.82 -19.90 -0.41
CA MET A 288 -28.06 -18.46 -0.40
C MET A 288 -28.38 -17.91 -1.80
N ALA A 289 -29.36 -17.02 -1.89
CA ALA A 289 -29.66 -16.21 -3.07
C ALA A 289 -29.38 -14.73 -2.79
N ARG A 290 -28.94 -13.96 -3.79
CA ARG A 290 -28.80 -12.49 -3.69
C ARG A 290 -30.06 -11.80 -4.20
N LEU A 291 -30.42 -10.69 -3.57
CA LEU A 291 -31.45 -9.79 -4.07
C LEU A 291 -30.81 -8.57 -4.76
N LEU A 292 -31.47 -8.09 -5.82
CA LEU A 292 -31.17 -6.79 -6.43
C LEU A 292 -32.00 -5.67 -5.80
N ASN A 293 -33.16 -6.01 -5.23
CA ASN A 293 -34.04 -5.11 -4.49
C ASN A 293 -34.67 -5.87 -3.30
N ASN A 294 -34.48 -5.37 -2.08
CA ASN A 294 -35.03 -5.99 -0.87
C ASN A 294 -36.57 -6.04 -0.88
N THR A 295 -37.23 -5.11 -1.59
CA THR A 295 -38.70 -5.03 -1.70
C THR A 295 -39.32 -6.26 -2.39
N GLU A 296 -38.54 -7.00 -3.19
CA GLU A 296 -38.99 -8.25 -3.83
C GLU A 296 -39.51 -9.26 -2.80
N LEU A 297 -38.94 -9.29 -1.58
CA LEU A 297 -39.37 -10.14 -0.47
C LEU A 297 -40.77 -9.83 0.07
N LEU A 298 -41.29 -8.63 -0.19
CA LEU A 298 -42.57 -8.15 0.33
C LEU A 298 -43.72 -8.37 -0.65
N VAL A 299 -43.41 -8.56 -1.94
CA VAL A 299 -44.39 -8.64 -3.04
C VAL A 299 -44.37 -9.97 -3.80
N ALA A 300 -43.25 -10.69 -3.78
CA ALA A 300 -43.12 -11.98 -4.47
C ALA A 300 -43.64 -13.14 -3.60
N PRO A 301 -44.19 -14.21 -4.20
CA PRO A 301 -44.50 -15.43 -3.46
C PRO A 301 -43.22 -16.07 -2.89
N ASP A 302 -43.29 -16.52 -1.63
CA ASP A 302 -42.18 -17.13 -0.88
C ASP A 302 -41.83 -18.55 -1.39
N VAL A 303 -41.15 -18.58 -2.54
CA VAL A 303 -40.72 -19.76 -3.28
C VAL A 303 -39.19 -19.92 -3.18
N ARG A 304 -38.70 -21.16 -3.11
CA ARG A 304 -37.27 -21.47 -3.06
C ARG A 304 -36.55 -20.91 -4.31
N PRO A 305 -35.59 -19.98 -4.16
CA PRO A 305 -34.89 -19.35 -5.28
C PRO A 305 -33.77 -20.24 -5.83
N LEU A 306 -33.19 -19.83 -6.97
CA LEU A 306 -31.90 -20.34 -7.41
C LEU A 306 -30.77 -19.78 -6.53
N THR A 307 -29.92 -20.66 -6.00
CA THR A 307 -28.92 -20.32 -4.98
C THR A 307 -27.50 -20.67 -5.45
N PRO A 308 -26.92 -19.93 -6.42
CA PRO A 308 -25.57 -20.18 -6.94
C PRO A 308 -24.44 -19.63 -6.04
N GLU A 309 -24.79 -18.98 -4.92
CA GLU A 309 -23.87 -18.24 -4.07
C GLU A 309 -23.34 -19.06 -2.89
N GLU A 310 -22.32 -18.52 -2.21
CA GLU A 310 -21.73 -19.10 -1.00
C GLU A 310 -22.79 -19.27 0.12
N PRO A 311 -23.05 -20.51 0.61
CA PRO A 311 -24.13 -20.77 1.56
C PRO A 311 -23.80 -20.34 2.99
N GLN A 312 -24.80 -20.39 3.88
CA GLN A 312 -24.63 -20.33 5.33
C GLN A 312 -24.54 -21.75 5.93
N VAL A 313 -24.16 -21.86 7.20
CA VAL A 313 -24.01 -23.14 7.92
C VAL A 313 -24.75 -23.07 9.26
N ILE A 314 -25.43 -24.16 9.61
CA ILE A 314 -26.04 -24.42 10.92
C ILE A 314 -25.23 -25.50 11.62
N PHE A 315 -25.08 -25.39 12.93
CA PHE A 315 -24.34 -26.31 13.79
C PHE A 315 -25.28 -26.84 14.87
N ARG A 316 -25.16 -28.13 15.20
CA ARG A 316 -25.66 -28.68 16.46
C ARG A 316 -24.74 -28.20 17.60
N ASN A 317 -25.25 -28.06 18.83
CA ASN A 317 -24.47 -27.56 19.96
C ASN A 317 -23.18 -28.41 20.19
N ASP A 318 -23.28 -29.73 20.09
CA ASP A 318 -22.15 -30.68 20.18
C ASP A 318 -21.28 -30.79 18.90
N ALA A 319 -21.38 -29.85 17.96
CA ALA A 319 -20.54 -29.85 16.75
C ALA A 319 -19.09 -29.45 17.04
N GLU A 320 -18.14 -30.25 16.59
CA GLU A 320 -16.70 -30.07 16.88
C GLU A 320 -16.00 -29.03 16.00
N PHE A 321 -16.42 -28.84 14.75
CA PHE A 321 -15.76 -27.92 13.84
C PHE A 321 -16.13 -26.46 14.12
N ALA A 322 -15.11 -25.62 14.14
CA ALA A 322 -15.21 -24.16 14.11
C ALA A 322 -14.65 -23.61 12.78
N TYR A 323 -14.84 -22.30 12.54
CA TYR A 323 -14.20 -21.60 11.44
C TYR A 323 -12.71 -21.40 11.75
N ASN A 324 -11.83 -21.53 10.74
CA ASN A 324 -10.40 -21.28 10.94
C ASN A 324 -10.16 -19.78 11.28
N PRO A 325 -9.55 -19.44 12.43
CA PRO A 325 -9.33 -18.05 12.84
C PRO A 325 -8.30 -17.30 11.99
N ASP A 326 -7.33 -18.00 11.39
CA ASP A 326 -6.22 -17.44 10.60
C ASP A 326 -6.65 -17.04 9.17
N MET A 327 -7.92 -17.25 8.82
CA MET A 327 -8.48 -16.99 7.50
C MET A 327 -9.06 -15.57 7.39
N ARG A 328 -8.26 -14.64 6.87
CA ARG A 328 -8.63 -13.21 6.71
C ARG A 328 -9.84 -12.97 5.81
N TYR A 329 -10.52 -11.83 5.99
CA TYR A 329 -11.66 -11.48 5.13
C TYR A 329 -11.20 -11.29 3.68
N GLY A 330 -12.04 -11.71 2.73
CA GLY A 330 -11.72 -11.73 1.30
C GLY A 330 -10.95 -12.95 0.80
N ARG A 331 -10.28 -13.72 1.68
CA ARG A 331 -9.54 -14.94 1.33
C ARG A 331 -10.32 -16.22 1.65
N ARG A 332 -11.52 -16.37 1.08
CA ARG A 332 -12.31 -17.63 1.11
C ARG A 332 -12.61 -18.18 2.53
N SER A 333 -12.67 -17.32 3.55
CA SER A 333 -12.73 -17.72 4.97
C SER A 333 -13.91 -18.62 5.39
N LYS A 334 -15.00 -18.68 4.62
CA LYS A 334 -16.08 -19.66 4.81
C LYS A 334 -15.92 -20.95 4.00
N LEU A 335 -15.31 -20.86 2.80
CA LEU A 335 -15.18 -22.01 1.88
C LEU A 335 -14.26 -23.09 2.42
N GLU A 336 -13.28 -22.71 3.25
CA GLU A 336 -12.39 -23.62 3.96
C GLU A 336 -13.18 -24.63 4.82
N LEU A 337 -14.08 -24.14 5.69
CA LEU A 337 -14.98 -24.99 6.47
C LEU A 337 -15.95 -25.79 5.58
N LEU A 338 -16.51 -25.18 4.53
CA LEU A 338 -17.38 -25.90 3.58
C LEU A 338 -16.61 -27.04 2.86
N GLY A 339 -15.30 -26.90 2.68
CA GLY A 339 -14.39 -27.94 2.23
C GLY A 339 -14.22 -29.06 3.25
N ARG A 340 -13.92 -28.73 4.50
CA ARG A 340 -13.84 -29.71 5.61
C ARG A 340 -15.16 -30.46 5.86
N LEU A 341 -16.30 -29.87 5.54
CA LEU A 341 -17.62 -30.52 5.62
C LEU A 341 -17.94 -31.43 4.41
N GLY A 342 -17.15 -31.40 3.34
CA GLY A 342 -17.40 -32.17 2.12
C GLY A 342 -18.44 -31.55 1.17
N VAL A 343 -18.75 -30.25 1.32
CA VAL A 343 -19.74 -29.52 0.51
C VAL A 343 -19.20 -29.21 -0.89
N LEU A 344 -17.90 -28.92 -0.98
CA LEU A 344 -17.21 -28.57 -2.21
C LEU A 344 -16.42 -29.77 -2.75
N SER A 345 -16.46 -29.99 -4.07
CA SER A 345 -15.60 -31.01 -4.68
C SER A 345 -14.13 -30.55 -4.69
N PRO A 346 -13.14 -31.45 -4.53
CA PRO A 346 -11.72 -31.07 -4.48
C PRO A 346 -11.26 -30.23 -5.68
N ARG A 347 -11.79 -30.51 -6.89
CA ARG A 347 -11.51 -29.72 -8.11
C ARG A 347 -11.99 -28.27 -8.05
N LYS A 348 -13.02 -27.94 -7.25
CA LYS A 348 -13.49 -26.56 -7.03
C LYS A 348 -12.70 -25.83 -5.93
N MET A 349 -11.91 -26.55 -5.14
CA MET A 349 -11.05 -25.98 -4.08
C MET A 349 -9.60 -25.79 -4.52
N ASN A 350 -9.13 -26.58 -5.49
CA ASN A 350 -7.81 -26.43 -6.13
C ASN A 350 -7.74 -25.20 -7.05
N LEU A 351 -7.80 -24.01 -6.46
CA LEU A 351 -7.78 -22.70 -7.13
C LEU A 351 -6.59 -21.89 -6.63
N SER A 352 -5.51 -21.86 -7.41
CA SER A 352 -4.26 -21.08 -7.23
C SER A 352 -4.22 -20.23 -5.96
N VAL A 353 -3.59 -20.81 -4.95
CA VAL A 353 -2.96 -20.10 -3.84
C VAL A 353 -1.74 -19.38 -4.42
N PHE A 354 -1.40 -18.19 -3.92
CA PHE A 354 -0.17 -17.52 -4.37
C PHE A 354 1.05 -18.20 -3.73
N PRO A 355 2.24 -18.17 -4.37
CA PRO A 355 3.42 -18.87 -3.85
C PRO A 355 3.82 -18.51 -2.41
N TRP A 356 3.43 -17.33 -1.92
CA TRP A 356 3.68 -16.81 -0.58
C TRP A 356 2.50 -16.98 0.39
N GLU A 357 1.37 -17.54 -0.04
CA GLU A 357 0.27 -17.91 0.85
C GLU A 357 0.42 -19.39 1.22
N THR A 358 0.37 -19.71 2.51
CA THR A 358 0.42 -21.10 2.97
C THR A 358 -0.84 -21.86 2.58
N ASP A 359 -0.67 -23.12 2.19
CA ASP A 359 -1.76 -24.08 2.04
C ASP A 359 -2.35 -24.44 3.43
N ASN A 360 -3.17 -23.57 3.99
CA ASN A 360 -4.01 -23.82 5.18
C ASN A 360 -5.20 -24.76 4.84
N TYR A 361 -5.03 -25.62 3.84
CA TYR A 361 -6.06 -26.33 3.08
C TYR A 361 -5.85 -27.85 3.09
N LYS A 362 -4.97 -28.37 3.95
CA LYS A 362 -4.46 -29.76 3.83
C LYS A 362 -5.45 -30.83 4.33
N ASP A 363 -6.34 -30.49 5.26
CA ASP A 363 -7.21 -31.46 5.94
C ASP A 363 -8.66 -31.43 5.42
N TYR A 364 -8.85 -31.53 4.10
CA TYR A 364 -10.19 -31.69 3.54
C TYR A 364 -10.76 -33.08 3.85
N ALA A 365 -12.06 -33.16 4.19
CA ALA A 365 -12.74 -34.43 4.30
C ALA A 365 -12.70 -35.18 2.95
N SER A 366 -12.53 -36.50 2.99
CA SER A 366 -12.65 -37.32 1.78
C SER A 366 -14.05 -37.13 1.16
N PRO A 367 -14.20 -37.20 -0.17
CA PRO A 367 -15.50 -37.02 -0.84
C PRO A 367 -16.61 -37.98 -0.36
N GLU A 368 -16.22 -39.07 0.31
CA GLU A 368 -17.08 -40.08 0.92
C GLU A 368 -17.64 -39.66 2.28
N LYS A 369 -16.91 -38.83 3.05
CA LYS A 369 -17.34 -38.28 4.34
C LYS A 369 -18.15 -36.99 4.14
N ARG A 370 -19.38 -37.11 3.65
CA ARG A 370 -20.36 -36.00 3.63
C ARG A 370 -20.89 -35.76 5.05
N LEU A 371 -20.30 -34.80 5.75
CA LEU A 371 -20.64 -34.50 7.15
C LEU A 371 -21.86 -33.57 7.31
N PHE A 372 -22.55 -33.22 6.22
CA PHE A 372 -23.61 -32.21 6.21
C PHE A 372 -24.89 -32.67 5.48
N LYS A 373 -25.99 -31.99 5.79
CA LYS A 373 -27.27 -32.05 5.05
C LYS A 373 -27.62 -30.66 4.49
N THR A 374 -28.13 -30.57 3.26
CA THR A 374 -28.67 -29.30 2.74
C THR A 374 -30.07 -29.06 3.29
N THR A 375 -30.39 -27.82 3.70
CA THR A 375 -31.72 -27.44 4.17
C THR A 375 -32.07 -25.98 3.84
N GLY A 376 -33.36 -25.66 3.72
CA GLY A 376 -33.86 -24.29 3.61
C GLY A 376 -33.31 -23.50 2.44
N TRP A 377 -33.37 -22.18 2.58
CA TRP A 377 -32.64 -21.20 1.79
C TRP A 377 -32.53 -19.91 2.61
N VAL A 378 -31.71 -18.97 2.17
CA VAL A 378 -31.61 -17.66 2.81
C VAL A 378 -31.36 -16.58 1.76
N PHE A 379 -31.99 -15.42 1.94
CA PHE A 379 -31.78 -14.29 1.06
C PHE A 379 -30.67 -13.41 1.62
N ARG A 380 -29.74 -13.00 0.75
CA ARG A 380 -28.78 -11.96 1.04
C ARG A 380 -29.35 -10.64 0.54
N LEU A 381 -29.61 -9.74 1.49
CA LEU A 381 -30.07 -8.39 1.19
C LEU A 381 -29.02 -7.62 0.37
N PHE A 382 -29.54 -6.72 -0.46
CA PHE A 382 -28.79 -5.88 -1.38
C PHE A 382 -27.65 -5.14 -0.66
N SER A 383 -26.49 -5.02 -1.33
CA SER A 383 -25.32 -4.32 -0.79
C SER A 383 -25.17 -2.87 -1.29
N GLY A 384 -26.21 -2.35 -1.95
CA GLY A 384 -26.25 -0.97 -2.45
C GLY A 384 -25.52 -0.76 -3.78
N GLN A 385 -25.06 -1.83 -4.42
CA GLN A 385 -24.09 -1.78 -5.54
C GLN A 385 -24.53 -2.69 -6.70
N ALA A 386 -25.56 -2.28 -7.45
CA ALA A 386 -26.22 -3.10 -8.48
C ALA A 386 -25.26 -3.72 -9.51
N GLN A 387 -24.24 -2.98 -9.98
CA GLN A 387 -23.23 -3.48 -10.93
C GLN A 387 -22.45 -4.70 -10.39
N GLN A 388 -22.29 -4.80 -9.07
CA GLN A 388 -21.64 -5.92 -8.40
C GLN A 388 -22.59 -7.09 -8.12
N GLU A 389 -23.90 -6.96 -8.31
CA GLU A 389 -24.88 -7.96 -7.85
C GLU A 389 -25.61 -8.68 -8.99
N GLN A 390 -25.54 -8.15 -10.21
CA GLN A 390 -26.00 -8.85 -11.42
C GLN A 390 -25.32 -10.22 -11.60
N HIS A 391 -26.06 -11.19 -12.12
CA HIS A 391 -25.57 -12.53 -12.49
C HIS A 391 -24.81 -12.53 -13.83
N ARG A 392 -23.86 -11.61 -14.01
CA ARG A 392 -22.95 -11.54 -15.17
C ARG A 392 -21.54 -12.02 -14.80
N ARG A 393 -20.80 -12.59 -15.76
CA ARG A 393 -19.43 -13.08 -15.54
C ARG A 393 -18.49 -11.98 -15.06
N GLU A 394 -18.62 -10.78 -15.64
CA GLU A 394 -17.89 -9.56 -15.26
C GLU A 394 -18.11 -9.17 -13.79
N ALA A 395 -19.35 -9.29 -13.30
CA ALA A 395 -19.69 -8.95 -11.93
C ALA A 395 -18.90 -9.80 -10.91
N TYR A 396 -18.61 -11.08 -11.18
CA TYR A 396 -17.75 -11.89 -10.29
C TYR A 396 -16.32 -11.31 -10.17
N GLY A 397 -15.76 -10.81 -11.27
CA GLY A 397 -14.45 -10.14 -11.29
C GLY A 397 -14.47 -8.82 -10.52
N LEU A 398 -15.45 -7.95 -10.84
CA LEU A 398 -15.65 -6.66 -10.17
C LEU A 398 -15.91 -6.83 -8.66
N ARG A 399 -16.70 -7.84 -8.26
CA ARG A 399 -16.94 -8.19 -6.85
C ARG A 399 -15.65 -8.53 -6.10
N ALA A 400 -14.72 -9.24 -6.75
CA ALA A 400 -13.45 -9.61 -6.14
C ALA A 400 -12.49 -8.41 -6.07
N PHE A 401 -12.43 -7.60 -7.13
CA PHE A 401 -11.64 -6.37 -7.20
C PHE A 401 -12.09 -5.36 -6.14
N ASN A 402 -13.37 -4.96 -6.14
CA ASN A 402 -13.92 -3.99 -5.18
C ASN A 402 -13.81 -4.46 -3.73
N ARG A 403 -13.80 -5.77 -3.46
CA ARG A 403 -13.55 -6.29 -2.11
C ARG A 403 -12.11 -6.02 -1.66
N LEU A 404 -11.12 -6.33 -2.48
CA LEU A 404 -9.71 -6.06 -2.13
C LEU A 404 -9.46 -4.56 -1.99
N LEU A 405 -10.05 -3.77 -2.89
CA LEU A 405 -10.00 -2.31 -2.84
C LEU A 405 -10.62 -1.76 -1.54
N GLY A 406 -11.82 -2.23 -1.16
CA GLY A 406 -12.50 -1.81 0.05
C GLY A 406 -11.87 -2.31 1.36
N ILE A 407 -11.16 -3.45 1.33
CA ILE A 407 -10.30 -3.89 2.45
C ILE A 407 -9.15 -2.90 2.61
N GLN A 408 -8.43 -2.59 1.54
CA GLN A 408 -7.28 -1.69 1.63
C GLN A 408 -7.70 -0.27 2.01
N GLU A 409 -8.75 0.28 1.38
CA GLU A 409 -9.25 1.63 1.70
C GLU A 409 -9.85 1.74 3.10
N PHE A 410 -10.34 0.64 3.68
CA PHE A 410 -10.72 0.63 5.09
C PHE A 410 -9.49 0.65 6.02
N LEU A 411 -8.46 -0.14 5.70
CA LEU A 411 -7.26 -0.24 6.53
C LEU A 411 -6.34 1.00 6.39
N ASP A 412 -6.19 1.57 5.19
CA ASP A 412 -5.47 2.83 4.95
C ASP A 412 -6.15 4.00 5.69
N ARG A 413 -7.49 4.03 5.76
CA ARG A 413 -8.24 5.00 6.60
C ARG A 413 -8.05 4.77 8.10
N LEU A 414 -7.99 3.52 8.53
CA LEU A 414 -7.80 3.18 9.93
C LEU A 414 -6.38 3.53 10.40
N ASP A 415 -5.36 3.27 9.57
CA ASP A 415 -3.99 3.71 9.84
C ASP A 415 -3.85 5.25 9.79
N GLU A 416 -4.55 5.95 8.88
CA GLU A 416 -4.66 7.42 8.92
C GLU A 416 -5.30 7.91 10.23
N ARG A 417 -6.42 7.31 10.66
CA ARG A 417 -7.12 7.65 11.90
C ARG A 417 -6.20 7.48 13.11
N VAL A 418 -5.49 6.36 13.18
CA VAL A 418 -4.48 6.08 14.22
C VAL A 418 -3.37 7.13 14.20
N ALA A 419 -2.85 7.50 13.03
CA ALA A 419 -1.80 8.50 12.90
C ALA A 419 -2.25 9.88 13.40
N ARG A 420 -3.46 10.32 13.05
CA ARG A 420 -4.00 11.63 13.44
C ARG A 420 -4.48 11.68 14.89
N GLU A 421 -5.30 10.73 15.33
CA GLU A 421 -5.96 10.76 16.66
C GLU A 421 -5.05 10.27 17.79
N VAL A 422 -4.29 9.18 17.57
CA VAL A 422 -3.48 8.54 18.63
C VAL A 422 -2.04 9.00 18.59
N GLN A 423 -1.42 9.01 17.42
CA GLN A 423 -0.01 9.40 17.23
C GLN A 423 0.18 10.91 17.01
N ARG A 424 -0.92 11.68 16.96
CA ARG A 424 -0.94 13.15 16.91
C ARG A 424 -0.11 13.74 15.77
N PHE A 425 -0.23 13.15 14.58
CA PHE A 425 0.40 13.67 13.37
C PHE A 425 0.02 15.14 13.10
N ASP A 426 1.01 15.99 12.88
CA ASP A 426 0.86 17.39 12.45
C ASP A 426 1.84 17.70 11.32
N SER A 427 1.33 18.12 10.15
CA SER A 427 2.16 18.53 9.00
C SER A 427 3.05 19.74 9.27
N ASN A 428 2.77 20.52 10.33
CA ASN A 428 3.59 21.65 10.75
C ASN A 428 4.73 21.24 11.71
N LYS A 429 4.76 20.00 12.21
CA LYS A 429 5.90 19.49 12.98
C LYS A 429 7.14 19.40 12.08
N LEU A 430 8.31 19.72 12.61
CA LEU A 430 9.56 19.53 11.90
C LEU A 430 9.83 18.03 11.66
N PHE A 431 10.36 17.70 10.49
CA PHE A 431 10.63 16.33 10.04
C PHE A 431 12.06 15.91 10.40
N VAL A 432 13.06 16.69 9.99
CA VAL A 432 14.49 16.43 10.20
C VAL A 432 14.94 16.86 11.59
N TYR A 433 14.63 18.10 11.99
CA TYR A 433 15.09 18.66 13.25
C TYR A 433 14.09 18.37 14.38
N ASN A 434 14.54 17.77 15.48
CA ASN A 434 13.66 17.53 16.62
C ASN A 434 13.33 18.86 17.34
N GLU A 435 12.05 19.20 17.45
CA GLU A 435 11.61 20.48 18.06
C GLU A 435 12.00 20.61 19.54
N ASN A 436 12.00 19.51 20.30
CA ASN A 436 12.42 19.53 21.70
C ASN A 436 13.95 19.69 21.82
N GLY A 437 14.72 19.03 20.94
CA GLY A 437 16.18 19.20 20.84
C GLY A 437 16.58 20.63 20.46
N LEU A 438 15.95 21.20 19.42
CA LEU A 438 16.14 22.60 19.03
C LEU A 438 15.80 23.57 20.17
N LYS A 439 14.69 23.34 20.88
CA LYS A 439 14.30 24.17 22.03
C LYS A 439 15.31 24.07 23.18
N ALA A 440 15.83 22.87 23.48
CA ALA A 440 16.85 22.67 24.50
C ALA A 440 18.14 23.42 24.12
N ALA A 441 18.68 23.21 22.92
CA ALA A 441 19.86 23.90 22.43
C ALA A 441 19.69 25.43 22.44
N ARG A 442 18.50 25.95 22.08
CA ARG A 442 18.21 27.39 22.13
C ARG A 442 18.25 27.95 23.56
N LEU A 443 17.76 27.20 24.55
CA LEU A 443 17.83 27.59 25.96
C LEU A 443 19.27 27.51 26.48
N GLU A 444 20.04 26.49 26.09
CA GLU A 444 21.46 26.35 26.43
C GLU A 444 22.29 27.52 25.88
N TYR A 445 22.05 27.92 24.62
CA TYR A 445 22.63 29.12 24.01
C TYR A 445 22.32 30.38 24.83
N TRP A 446 21.05 30.62 25.17
CA TRP A 446 20.64 31.79 25.97
C TRP A 446 21.15 31.77 27.41
N SER A 447 21.37 30.59 28.00
CA SER A 447 22.03 30.44 29.30
C SER A 447 23.53 30.69 29.25
N GLY A 448 24.12 30.75 28.05
CA GLY A 448 25.54 31.00 27.82
C GLY A 448 26.42 29.75 27.84
N GLU A 449 25.87 28.54 27.67
CA GLU A 449 26.68 27.31 27.70
C GLU A 449 27.70 27.28 26.55
N ILE A 450 28.96 27.08 26.91
CA ILE A 450 30.13 27.42 26.11
C ILE A 450 30.16 26.64 24.79
N LYS A 451 29.83 25.34 24.84
CA LYS A 451 29.84 24.48 23.65
C LYS A 451 28.77 24.87 22.64
N VAL A 452 27.54 25.05 23.09
CA VAL A 452 26.40 25.42 22.24
C VAL A 452 26.59 26.84 21.70
N LYS A 453 27.04 27.76 22.55
CA LYS A 453 27.35 29.14 22.14
C LYS A 453 28.36 29.19 21.00
N ARG A 454 29.46 28.41 21.04
CA ARG A 454 30.43 28.35 19.93
C ARG A 454 29.80 27.91 18.60
N ILE A 455 28.90 26.93 18.62
CA ILE A 455 28.19 26.48 17.40
C ILE A 455 27.23 27.56 16.89
N VAL A 456 26.52 28.25 17.80
CA VAL A 456 25.57 29.31 17.42
C VAL A 456 26.29 30.59 16.95
N ASP A 457 27.43 30.94 17.54
CA ASP A 457 28.25 32.07 17.09
C ASP A 457 28.77 31.82 15.65
N LEU A 458 29.16 30.58 15.32
CA LEU A 458 29.53 30.15 13.95
C LEU A 458 28.32 30.11 12.98
N LEU A 459 27.13 29.72 13.47
CA LEU A 459 25.87 29.85 12.72
C LEU A 459 25.57 31.31 12.36
N ILE A 460 25.82 32.24 13.28
CA ILE A 460 25.64 33.68 13.05
C ILE A 460 26.63 34.20 12.00
N GLU A 461 27.91 33.80 12.10
CA GLU A 461 28.95 34.13 11.12
C GLU A 461 28.56 33.70 9.70
N LYS A 462 28.19 32.43 9.51
CA LYS A 462 27.74 31.92 8.21
C LYS A 462 26.41 32.54 7.75
N ALA A 463 25.51 32.87 8.66
CA ALA A 463 24.28 33.59 8.33
C ALA A 463 24.56 35.03 7.86
N ASP A 464 25.51 35.75 8.46
CA ASP A 464 25.91 37.10 8.03
C ASP A 464 26.62 37.08 6.66
N GLU A 465 27.47 36.09 6.39
CA GLU A 465 28.04 35.84 5.06
C GLU A 465 26.95 35.65 4.00
N MET A 466 25.99 34.74 4.24
CA MET A 466 24.88 34.46 3.33
C MET A 466 24.00 35.69 3.10
N VAL A 467 23.71 36.47 4.15
CA VAL A 467 22.98 37.75 4.03
C VAL A 467 23.75 38.74 3.16
N ASN A 468 25.07 38.83 3.30
CA ASN A 468 25.88 39.77 2.52
C ASN A 468 26.04 39.31 1.06
N ALA A 469 26.19 38.02 0.80
CA ALA A 469 26.15 37.44 -0.54
C ALA A 469 24.80 37.68 -1.23
N ALA A 470 23.68 37.46 -0.52
CA ALA A 470 22.34 37.75 -1.01
C ALA A 470 22.19 39.25 -1.35
N LYS A 471 22.52 40.17 -0.43
CA LYS A 471 22.53 41.63 -0.70
C LYS A 471 23.32 41.97 -1.96
N GLY A 472 24.53 41.42 -2.10
CA GLY A 472 25.39 41.64 -3.26
C GLY A 472 24.73 41.20 -4.57
N ARG A 473 24.09 40.02 -4.59
CA ARG A 473 23.27 39.55 -5.72
C ARG A 473 22.14 40.53 -6.03
N PHE A 474 21.26 40.86 -5.07
CA PHE A 474 20.14 41.78 -5.30
C PHE A 474 20.56 43.20 -5.72
N GLN A 475 21.69 43.71 -5.22
CA GLN A 475 22.19 45.06 -5.60
C GLN A 475 22.69 45.14 -7.04
N ARG A 476 23.12 44.03 -7.64
CA ARG A 476 23.49 43.95 -9.06
C ARG A 476 22.27 44.00 -9.99
N VAL A 477 21.07 43.68 -9.49
CA VAL A 477 19.79 43.65 -10.24
C VAL A 477 19.11 45.02 -10.31
N LYS A 478 19.86 46.13 -10.30
CA LYS A 478 19.27 47.47 -10.49
C LYS A 478 18.79 47.63 -11.95
N PRO A 479 17.54 48.09 -12.19
CA PRO A 479 17.11 48.49 -13.53
C PRO A 479 17.93 49.69 -14.02
N ASN A 480 18.18 49.78 -15.33
CA ASN A 480 18.71 51.00 -15.93
C ASN A 480 17.60 52.06 -15.96
N GLU A 481 17.93 53.32 -15.64
CA GLU A 481 16.95 54.42 -15.61
C GLU A 481 16.28 54.68 -16.98
N GLN A 482 16.87 54.21 -18.08
CA GLN A 482 16.30 54.31 -19.42
C GLN A 482 15.06 53.44 -19.65
N ASP A 483 14.84 52.38 -18.87
CA ASP A 483 13.66 51.51 -19.03
C ASP A 483 12.36 52.17 -18.52
N TYR A 484 12.45 53.18 -17.65
CA TYR A 484 11.28 53.93 -17.16
C TYR A 484 10.66 54.85 -18.22
N LEU A 485 11.46 55.37 -19.16
CA LEU A 485 11.00 56.34 -20.16
C LEU A 485 10.07 55.75 -21.23
N VAL A 486 9.94 54.42 -21.30
CA VAL A 486 9.06 53.76 -22.29
C VAL A 486 7.61 53.66 -21.81
N MET A 487 7.35 53.72 -20.49
CA MET A 487 5.99 53.61 -19.94
C MET A 487 5.16 54.91 -20.00
N GLU A 488 5.80 56.08 -20.05
CA GLU A 488 5.12 57.38 -19.84
C GLU A 488 4.59 58.04 -21.14
N SER A 489 4.70 57.38 -22.30
CA SER A 489 4.43 58.00 -23.62
C SER A 489 3.21 57.47 -24.38
N LYS A 490 2.29 56.76 -23.73
CA LYS A 490 1.02 56.28 -24.34
C LYS A 490 -0.22 56.49 -23.48
N GLU A 491 -0.56 57.75 -23.23
CA GLU A 491 -1.96 58.14 -23.03
C GLU A 491 -2.62 58.55 -24.36
N PHE A 492 -3.90 58.17 -24.50
CA PHE A 492 -4.89 58.70 -25.44
C PHE A 492 -4.56 58.80 -26.94
N SER A 493 -5.00 57.77 -27.69
CA SER A 493 -5.68 57.99 -28.98
C SER A 493 -6.75 56.92 -29.24
N GLU A 494 -8.01 57.30 -29.25
CA GLU A 494 -9.11 56.46 -29.75
C GLU A 494 -9.04 56.37 -31.28
N SER A 495 -9.02 55.16 -31.86
CA SER A 495 -9.72 54.89 -33.12
C SER A 495 -9.78 53.40 -33.46
N THR A 496 -10.96 52.97 -33.90
CA THR A 496 -11.23 51.71 -34.59
C THR A 496 -10.35 51.47 -35.82
N SER A 497 -9.81 50.25 -35.99
CA SER A 497 -10.17 49.34 -37.11
C SER A 497 -9.31 48.08 -37.11
N HIS A 498 -9.82 47.00 -37.69
CA HIS A 498 -9.03 45.79 -37.97
C HIS A 498 -7.93 46.10 -38.99
N ASP A 499 -6.67 45.89 -38.63
CA ASP A 499 -5.72 45.30 -39.57
C ASP A 499 -4.58 44.52 -38.90
N LYS A 500 -4.04 43.53 -39.63
CA LYS A 500 -3.03 42.60 -39.12
C LYS A 500 -1.63 43.21 -39.16
N ILE A 501 -1.19 43.80 -38.06
CA ILE A 501 0.22 44.15 -37.87
C ILE A 501 0.94 42.96 -37.22
N HIS A 502 1.96 42.42 -37.90
CA HIS A 502 2.93 41.51 -37.31
C HIS A 502 3.76 42.28 -36.28
N ALA A 503 3.34 42.22 -35.01
CA ALA A 503 4.13 42.71 -33.91
C ALA A 503 5.29 41.73 -33.66
N ASN A 504 6.49 42.12 -34.11
CA ASN A 504 7.74 41.57 -33.61
C ASN A 504 7.92 42.10 -32.17
N ASP A 505 7.18 41.52 -31.24
CA ASP A 505 7.16 41.91 -29.82
C ASP A 505 8.46 41.47 -29.15
N GLY A 506 9.51 42.26 -29.39
CA GLY A 506 10.82 42.17 -28.78
C GLY A 506 10.79 42.57 -27.30
N TRP A 507 10.02 41.83 -26.49
CA TRP A 507 10.17 41.83 -25.04
C TRP A 507 11.55 41.26 -24.72
N LYS A 508 12.54 42.13 -24.54
CA LYS A 508 13.77 41.76 -23.84
C LYS A 508 13.38 41.46 -22.39
N TYR A 509 13.20 40.18 -22.12
CA TYR A 509 13.21 39.66 -20.75
C TYR A 509 14.47 40.14 -20.04
N PHE A 510 14.38 40.36 -18.73
CA PHE A 510 15.55 40.57 -17.87
C PHE A 510 16.37 39.28 -17.86
N ASP A 511 17.28 39.18 -18.84
CA ASP A 511 18.16 38.03 -19.04
C ASP A 511 19.33 38.13 -18.05
N LEU A 512 19.02 37.82 -16.79
CA LEU A 512 20.01 37.59 -15.76
C LEU A 512 20.94 36.47 -16.24
N LEU A 513 22.23 36.78 -16.35
CA LEU A 513 23.25 35.80 -16.71
C LEU A 513 23.13 34.58 -15.80
N SER A 514 23.25 33.38 -16.38
CA SER A 514 23.02 32.11 -15.67
C SER A 514 23.91 31.92 -14.43
N THR A 515 25.01 32.68 -14.35
CA THR A 515 26.00 32.72 -13.26
C THR A 515 25.57 33.51 -12.02
N ASP A 516 24.51 34.31 -12.05
CA ASP A 516 24.05 35.11 -10.89
C ASP A 516 22.95 34.40 -10.05
N TYR A 517 22.48 33.22 -10.47
CA TYR A 517 21.54 32.39 -9.69
C TYR A 517 22.29 31.44 -8.75
N PRO A 518 21.90 31.32 -7.47
CA PRO A 518 22.32 30.19 -6.65
C PRO A 518 21.78 28.88 -7.23
N SER A 519 22.49 27.77 -7.04
CA SER A 519 21.91 26.45 -7.29
C SER A 519 20.76 26.18 -6.32
N THR A 520 19.82 25.30 -6.68
CA THR A 520 18.70 24.94 -5.79
C THR A 520 19.20 24.35 -4.46
N SER A 521 20.32 23.63 -4.47
CA SER A 521 20.95 23.09 -3.26
C SER A 521 21.61 24.17 -2.38
N GLU A 522 22.26 25.19 -2.98
CA GLU A 522 22.75 26.37 -2.26
C GLU A 522 21.59 27.20 -1.68
N LEU A 523 20.51 27.37 -2.44
CA LEU A 523 19.29 28.06 -1.98
C LEU A 523 18.69 27.36 -0.75
N PHE A 524 18.61 26.02 -0.77
CA PHE A 524 18.06 25.24 0.35
C PHE A 524 18.93 25.33 1.60
N GLU A 525 20.25 25.27 1.44
CA GLU A 525 21.22 25.50 2.51
C GLU A 525 21.08 26.91 3.12
N ASN A 526 21.09 27.95 2.28
CA ASN A 526 20.98 29.34 2.69
C ASN A 526 19.67 29.61 3.44
N VAL A 527 18.52 29.16 2.91
CA VAL A 527 17.21 29.35 3.56
C VAL A 527 17.19 28.69 4.94
N THR A 528 17.70 27.46 5.04
CA THR A 528 17.69 26.67 6.29
C THR A 528 18.60 27.28 7.34
N THR A 529 19.84 27.64 6.96
CA THR A 529 20.81 28.31 7.84
C THR A 529 20.27 29.62 8.38
N LEU A 530 19.68 30.47 7.53
CA LEU A 530 19.09 31.74 7.95
C LEU A 530 17.84 31.56 8.83
N ALA A 531 17.04 30.50 8.61
CA ALA A 531 15.91 30.16 9.47
C ALA A 531 16.36 29.69 10.86
N LEU A 532 17.41 28.86 10.93
CA LEU A 532 18.02 28.45 12.19
C LEU A 532 18.65 29.65 12.92
N ALA A 533 19.39 30.52 12.23
CA ALA A 533 19.97 31.72 12.81
C ALA A 533 18.90 32.64 13.42
N ASN A 534 17.77 32.85 12.72
CA ASN A 534 16.61 33.55 13.28
C ASN A 534 16.02 32.82 14.50
N TYR A 535 15.90 31.49 14.45
CA TYR A 535 15.39 30.70 15.58
C TYR A 535 16.26 30.86 16.85
N PHE A 536 17.58 30.76 16.76
CA PHE A 536 18.45 30.89 17.94
C PHE A 536 18.55 32.34 18.46
N THR A 537 18.75 33.31 17.57
CA THR A 537 19.01 34.71 17.95
C THR A 537 17.76 35.56 18.18
N ASN A 538 16.62 35.15 17.61
CA ASN A 538 15.43 35.98 17.43
C ASN A 538 15.67 37.26 16.59
N ASP A 539 16.76 37.34 15.83
CA ASP A 539 17.07 38.49 14.96
C ASP A 539 16.28 38.41 13.65
N VAL A 540 15.31 39.32 13.54
CA VAL A 540 14.39 39.48 12.40
C VAL A 540 15.13 39.68 11.06
N ARG A 541 16.39 40.14 11.05
CA ARG A 541 17.20 40.27 9.83
C ARG A 541 17.34 38.94 9.10
N TYR A 542 17.72 37.86 9.78
CA TYR A 542 17.96 36.55 9.15
C TYR A 542 16.68 35.95 8.58
N GLY A 543 15.58 36.00 9.34
CA GLY A 543 14.28 35.52 8.88
C GLY A 543 13.79 36.27 7.64
N ARG A 544 13.90 37.61 7.63
CA ARG A 544 13.52 38.44 6.47
C ARG A 544 14.34 38.07 5.23
N TRP A 545 15.66 37.90 5.37
CA TRP A 545 16.51 37.49 4.24
C TRP A 545 16.19 36.08 3.76
N SER A 546 15.96 35.12 4.65
CA SER A 546 15.53 33.77 4.29
C SER A 546 14.22 33.76 3.51
N ALA A 547 13.19 34.46 4.02
CA ALA A 547 11.92 34.60 3.32
C ALA A 547 12.05 35.39 2.00
N ASN A 548 12.98 36.34 1.89
CA ASN A 548 13.25 37.06 0.64
C ASN A 548 13.95 36.18 -0.40
N LEU A 549 14.79 35.22 -0.01
CA LEU A 549 15.33 34.21 -0.94
C LEU A 549 14.21 33.32 -1.49
N ILE A 550 13.32 32.82 -0.62
CA ILE A 550 12.13 32.07 -1.05
C ILE A 550 11.26 32.91 -2.00
N ARG A 551 11.00 34.17 -1.64
CA ARG A 551 10.25 35.11 -2.49
C ARG A 551 10.91 35.25 -3.86
N ALA A 552 12.21 35.54 -3.91
CA ALA A 552 12.91 35.85 -5.15
C ALA A 552 13.07 34.67 -6.10
N TYR A 553 13.27 33.45 -5.58
CA TYR A 553 13.63 32.28 -6.39
C TYR A 553 12.52 31.20 -6.49
N MET A 554 11.48 31.27 -5.67
CA MET A 554 10.37 30.30 -5.70
C MET A 554 8.98 30.93 -5.87
N LEU A 555 8.75 32.16 -5.39
CA LEU A 555 7.41 32.81 -5.42
C LEU A 555 7.29 33.98 -6.40
N SER A 556 8.40 34.57 -6.86
CA SER A 556 8.45 35.78 -7.72
C SER A 556 7.83 35.59 -9.11
N SER A 557 7.52 34.35 -9.47
CA SER A 557 6.89 33.92 -10.73
C SER A 557 5.38 34.18 -10.80
N TYR A 558 4.77 34.88 -9.83
CA TYR A 558 3.37 35.29 -9.92
C TYR A 558 3.09 36.07 -11.22
N SER A 559 2.15 35.57 -12.02
CA SER A 559 1.58 36.30 -13.14
C SER A 559 0.90 37.59 -12.65
N LEU A 560 1.45 38.74 -13.03
CA LEU A 560 0.86 40.06 -12.72
C LEU A 560 -0.34 40.40 -13.63
N ASP A 561 -0.54 39.66 -14.72
CA ASP A 561 -1.68 39.85 -15.60
C ASP A 561 -2.89 39.03 -15.16
N GLY A 562 -3.96 39.71 -14.76
CA GLY A 562 -5.29 39.15 -14.50
C GLY A 562 -6.03 38.69 -15.77
N ARG A 563 -5.36 37.97 -16.67
CA ARG A 563 -5.94 37.33 -17.86
C ARG A 563 -5.77 35.82 -17.79
N ASN A 564 -6.81 35.15 -17.29
CA ASN A 564 -6.96 33.69 -17.26
C ASN A 564 -7.15 33.08 -18.66
N ASP A 565 -6.18 33.24 -19.56
CA ASP A 565 -6.25 32.68 -20.93
C ASP A 565 -4.93 32.05 -21.39
N THR A 566 -4.47 31.03 -20.64
CA THR A 566 -3.51 30.02 -21.13
C THR A 566 -4.00 28.61 -20.82
N LYS A 567 -4.99 28.15 -21.59
CA LYS A 567 -5.25 26.71 -21.77
C LYS A 567 -4.04 26.04 -22.42
N VAL A 568 -3.06 25.64 -21.61
CA VAL A 568 -2.06 24.67 -22.05
C VAL A 568 -2.55 23.30 -21.61
N ASN A 569 -3.06 22.51 -22.55
CA ASN A 569 -3.18 21.07 -22.35
C ASN A 569 -1.77 20.53 -22.05
N LEU A 570 -1.52 20.14 -20.80
CA LEU A 570 -0.88 18.83 -20.65
C LEU A 570 -1.90 17.85 -21.23
N ASN A 571 -1.47 16.93 -22.10
CA ASN A 571 -2.32 15.82 -22.50
C ASN A 571 -2.47 14.89 -21.28
N LEU A 572 -3.35 15.29 -20.36
CA LEU A 572 -3.73 14.56 -19.15
C LEU A 572 -4.30 13.18 -19.48
N THR A 573 -4.64 12.92 -20.74
CA THR A 573 -4.92 11.60 -21.31
C THR A 573 -3.83 10.56 -21.00
N ASP A 574 -2.56 10.97 -20.85
CA ASP A 574 -1.46 10.06 -20.51
C ASP A 574 -1.26 9.89 -18.99
N VAL A 575 -1.77 10.82 -18.17
CA VAL A 575 -1.73 10.72 -16.68
C VAL A 575 -2.98 10.03 -16.13
N GLU A 576 -4.11 10.14 -16.84
CA GLU A 576 -5.33 9.35 -16.60
C GLU A 576 -5.17 7.85 -16.94
N ALA A 577 -4.02 7.44 -17.50
CA ALA A 577 -3.60 6.05 -17.60
C ALA A 577 -3.32 5.46 -16.20
N ILE A 578 -4.39 5.26 -15.40
CA ILE A 578 -4.46 4.78 -14.01
C ILE A 578 -3.18 4.05 -13.62
N ASN A 579 -2.23 4.82 -13.05
CA ASN A 579 -0.87 4.36 -12.85
C ASN A 579 -0.86 3.18 -11.89
N ASP A 580 -0.53 2.00 -12.41
CA ASP A 580 -0.59 0.75 -11.66
C ASP A 580 0.76 0.35 -11.05
N GLN A 581 1.58 1.36 -10.77
CA GLN A 581 2.97 1.26 -10.33
C GLN A 581 3.24 2.12 -9.08
N GLY A 582 4.38 1.86 -8.45
CA GLY A 582 4.92 2.68 -7.36
C GLY A 582 3.99 2.82 -6.14
N TYR A 583 4.14 3.95 -5.45
CA TYR A 583 3.35 4.25 -4.24
C TYR A 583 1.94 4.76 -4.52
N LEU A 584 1.68 5.29 -5.72
CA LEU A 584 0.35 5.73 -6.12
C LEU A 584 -0.63 4.56 -6.27
N PHE A 585 -0.14 3.33 -6.50
CA PHE A 585 -1.01 2.15 -6.66
C PHE A 585 -1.40 1.44 -5.34
N PRO A 586 -2.68 1.04 -5.19
CA PRO A 586 -3.83 1.51 -5.95
C PRO A 586 -4.16 2.98 -5.67
N ASN A 587 -4.63 3.66 -6.70
CA ASN A 587 -5.20 5.00 -6.58
C ASN A 587 -6.58 4.85 -5.92
N LEU A 588 -6.61 4.91 -4.59
CA LEU A 588 -7.82 4.73 -3.80
C LEU A 588 -8.62 6.03 -3.74
N HIS A 589 -7.96 7.10 -3.31
CA HIS A 589 -8.43 8.47 -3.39
C HIS A 589 -7.21 9.38 -3.54
N GLY A 590 -6.91 9.80 -4.76
CA GLY A 590 -6.14 11.03 -4.94
C GLY A 590 -7.00 12.19 -4.46
N VAL A 591 -6.52 12.95 -3.46
CA VAL A 591 -6.92 14.37 -3.37
C VAL A 591 -6.62 14.96 -4.74
N PRO A 592 -7.59 15.58 -5.46
CA PRO A 592 -7.31 16.11 -6.77
C PRO A 592 -6.19 17.14 -6.68
N ARG A 593 -5.00 16.77 -7.16
CA ARG A 593 -3.84 17.66 -7.28
C ARG A 593 -4.03 18.55 -8.53
N SER A 594 -5.23 19.08 -8.71
CA SER A 594 -5.63 19.84 -9.89
C SER A 594 -4.96 21.21 -9.89
N LEU A 595 -4.14 21.47 -10.91
CA LEU A 595 -3.26 22.62 -10.99
C LEU A 595 -3.84 23.74 -11.87
N PRO A 596 -3.82 25.01 -11.42
CA PRO A 596 -3.58 26.12 -12.33
C PRO A 596 -2.10 26.10 -12.77
N LYS A 597 -1.82 26.62 -13.97
CA LYS A 597 -0.45 26.70 -14.49
C LYS A 597 0.23 28.01 -14.11
N VAL A 598 1.51 27.92 -13.80
CA VAL A 598 2.43 29.05 -13.75
C VAL A 598 3.54 28.76 -14.75
N ASP A 599 3.73 29.65 -15.72
CA ASP A 599 4.75 29.52 -16.75
C ASP A 599 5.85 30.55 -16.51
N ARG A 600 6.99 30.06 -16.01
CA ARG A 600 8.35 30.65 -15.98
C ARG A 600 9.25 29.72 -15.15
N ARG A 601 10.57 29.95 -15.17
CA ARG A 601 11.59 29.08 -14.55
C ARG A 601 11.53 29.13 -13.01
N VAL A 602 10.66 28.33 -12.40
CA VAL A 602 10.55 28.16 -10.94
C VAL A 602 11.52 27.07 -10.47
N LEU A 603 12.23 27.31 -9.36
CA LEU A 603 12.98 26.26 -8.65
C LEU A 603 12.05 25.51 -7.68
N PRO A 604 12.13 24.18 -7.56
CA PRO A 604 13.11 23.27 -8.17
C PRO A 604 12.84 22.98 -9.66
N THR A 605 13.91 22.78 -10.43
CA THR A 605 13.84 22.26 -11.81
C THR A 605 13.49 20.77 -11.84
N HIS A 606 13.24 20.21 -13.03
CA HIS A 606 13.01 18.76 -13.18
C HIS A 606 14.21 17.91 -12.72
N GLU A 607 15.44 18.40 -12.90
CA GLU A 607 16.64 17.72 -12.43
C GLU A 607 16.73 17.75 -10.91
N ASP A 608 16.57 18.93 -10.31
CA ASP A 608 16.51 19.12 -8.86
C ASP A 608 15.47 18.20 -8.19
N ILE A 609 14.32 18.03 -8.83
CA ILE A 609 13.23 17.15 -8.37
C ILE A 609 13.69 15.70 -8.21
N MET A 610 14.62 15.23 -9.04
CA MET A 610 15.11 13.84 -9.05
C MET A 610 16.38 13.63 -8.23
N THR A 611 17.12 14.69 -7.89
CA THR A 611 18.46 14.59 -7.26
C THR A 611 18.55 15.21 -5.88
N LEU A 612 17.70 16.18 -5.52
CA LEU A 612 17.84 16.91 -4.27
C LEU A 612 16.98 16.37 -3.13
N ASN A 613 17.53 16.42 -1.91
CA ASN A 613 16.81 16.15 -0.67
C ASN A 613 16.14 17.45 -0.15
N PRO A 614 14.81 17.59 -0.18
CA PRO A 614 14.12 18.80 0.32
C PRO A 614 13.95 18.85 1.84
N SER A 615 14.23 17.77 2.56
CA SER A 615 13.70 17.55 3.91
C SER A 615 14.08 18.66 4.92
N PHE A 616 15.33 19.12 4.92
CA PHE A 616 15.80 20.19 5.80
C PHE A 616 15.32 21.59 5.38
N PHE A 617 15.19 21.84 4.08
CA PHE A 617 14.60 23.07 3.54
C PHE A 617 13.14 23.22 3.95
N LEU A 618 12.34 22.16 3.87
CA LEU A 618 10.94 22.16 4.29
C LEU A 618 10.78 22.48 5.78
N ASP A 619 11.74 22.07 6.61
CA ASP A 619 11.80 22.46 8.02
C ASP A 619 12.22 23.92 8.23
N GLY A 620 13.15 24.44 7.43
CA GLY A 620 13.45 25.87 7.37
C GLY A 620 12.19 26.70 7.04
N VAL A 621 11.40 26.27 6.05
CA VAL A 621 10.11 26.88 5.70
C VAL A 621 9.10 26.82 6.86
N ARG A 622 9.01 25.68 7.57
CA ARG A 622 8.16 25.55 8.77
C ARG A 622 8.59 26.50 9.89
N LEU A 623 9.89 26.64 10.15
CA LEU A 623 10.41 27.57 11.15
C LEU A 623 10.00 29.02 10.82
N LEU A 624 10.20 29.46 9.58
CA LEU A 624 9.83 30.82 9.13
C LEU A 624 8.31 31.08 9.21
N TYR A 625 7.48 30.06 8.95
CA TYR A 625 6.03 30.14 9.10
C TYR A 625 5.61 30.22 10.58
N LYS A 626 6.18 29.39 11.46
CA LYS A 626 5.99 29.43 12.91
C LYS A 626 6.45 30.76 13.53
N GLN A 627 7.39 31.46 12.89
CA GLN A 627 7.89 32.79 13.26
C GLN A 627 7.17 33.94 12.53
N HIS A 628 6.07 33.66 11.83
CA HIS A 628 5.26 34.65 11.08
C HIS A 628 6.05 35.51 10.09
N THR A 629 7.19 35.00 9.59
CA THR A 629 8.05 35.70 8.62
C THR A 629 7.67 35.35 7.17
N LEU A 630 7.09 34.16 6.98
CA LEU A 630 6.25 33.83 5.84
C LEU A 630 4.78 33.99 6.24
N SER A 631 3.99 34.61 5.38
CA SER A 631 2.54 34.67 5.50
C SER A 631 1.88 33.32 5.19
N HIS A 632 0.63 33.14 5.61
CA HIS A 632 -0.14 31.92 5.32
C HIS A 632 -0.35 31.69 3.82
N GLY A 633 -0.50 32.76 3.03
CA GLY A 633 -0.59 32.67 1.57
C GLY A 633 0.69 32.15 0.94
N GLU A 634 1.84 32.71 1.32
CA GLU A 634 3.16 32.23 0.86
C GLU A 634 3.42 30.78 1.27
N TYR A 635 3.15 30.42 2.53
CA TYR A 635 3.30 29.04 3.01
C TYR A 635 2.41 28.05 2.25
N THR A 636 1.18 28.45 1.93
CA THR A 636 0.25 27.65 1.12
C THR A 636 0.74 27.49 -0.32
N THR A 637 1.29 28.54 -0.93
CA THR A 637 1.92 28.45 -2.27
C THR A 637 3.12 27.50 -2.26
N ILE A 638 3.96 27.52 -1.21
CA ILE A 638 5.07 26.57 -1.07
C ILE A 638 4.56 25.13 -0.89
N LYS A 639 3.46 24.90 -0.15
CA LYS A 639 2.77 23.58 -0.13
C LYS A 639 2.28 23.18 -1.51
N GLY A 640 1.81 24.12 -2.34
CA GLY A 640 1.48 23.90 -3.75
C GLY A 640 2.67 23.41 -4.57
N ILE A 641 3.83 24.09 -4.47
CA ILE A 641 5.08 23.69 -5.14
C ILE A 641 5.54 22.30 -4.66
N ALA A 642 5.51 22.03 -3.35
CA ALA A 642 5.83 20.72 -2.78
C ALA A 642 4.88 19.62 -3.28
N SER A 643 3.59 19.93 -3.50
CA SER A 643 2.64 19.00 -4.10
C SER A 643 2.95 18.70 -5.57
N GLN A 644 3.41 19.69 -6.34
CA GLN A 644 3.85 19.51 -7.74
C GLN A 644 5.11 18.64 -7.83
N TRP A 645 6.08 18.84 -6.92
CA TRP A 645 7.24 17.96 -6.77
C TRP A 645 6.80 16.53 -6.47
N LEU A 646 5.98 16.36 -5.43
CA LEU A 646 5.46 15.06 -5.00
C LEU A 646 4.67 14.33 -6.10
N GLU A 647 3.94 15.06 -6.94
CA GLU A 647 3.24 14.51 -8.09
C GLU A 647 4.21 14.08 -9.20
N THR A 648 5.18 14.94 -9.54
CA THR A 648 6.22 14.63 -10.53
C THR A 648 6.97 13.35 -10.15
N LEU A 649 7.36 13.16 -8.89
CA LEU A 649 8.05 11.97 -8.42
C LEU A 649 7.22 10.67 -8.53
N ILE A 650 5.89 10.71 -8.32
CA ILE A 650 5.06 9.49 -8.34
C ILE A 650 4.43 9.20 -9.71
N ALA A 651 4.38 10.19 -10.60
CA ALA A 651 3.75 10.08 -11.91
C ALA A 651 4.77 9.93 -13.06
N SER A 652 5.97 10.51 -12.97
CA SER A 652 6.95 10.47 -14.07
C SER A 652 7.55 9.07 -14.29
N PRO A 653 7.88 8.70 -15.54
CA PRO A 653 8.66 7.50 -15.84
C PRO A 653 9.99 7.44 -15.10
N GLU A 654 10.64 8.58 -14.90
CA GLU A 654 11.92 8.77 -14.21
C GLU A 654 11.80 8.42 -12.72
N GLY A 655 10.80 8.98 -12.03
CA GLY A 655 10.53 8.67 -10.61
C GLY A 655 10.08 7.22 -10.41
N LEU A 656 9.25 6.69 -11.31
CA LEU A 656 8.87 5.27 -11.31
C LEU A 656 10.07 4.34 -11.58
N ARG A 657 11.09 4.79 -12.33
CA ARG A 657 12.36 4.07 -12.51
C ARG A 657 13.22 4.17 -11.25
N MET A 658 13.38 5.37 -10.69
CA MET A 658 14.17 5.65 -9.48
C MET A 658 13.74 4.76 -8.30
N ASN A 659 12.44 4.62 -8.07
CA ASN A 659 11.89 3.76 -7.02
C ASN A 659 12.26 2.26 -7.16
N ARG A 660 12.61 1.79 -8.36
CA ARG A 660 12.97 0.38 -8.63
C ARG A 660 14.46 0.09 -8.48
N LEU A 661 15.29 1.13 -8.41
CA LEU A 661 16.75 0.99 -8.28
C LEU A 661 17.12 0.24 -6.99
N GLY A 662 18.33 -0.32 -6.98
CA GLY A 662 18.89 -1.00 -5.81
C GLY A 662 19.79 -0.11 -4.96
N ASP A 663 20.18 1.05 -5.48
CA ASP A 663 21.15 1.97 -4.90
C ASP A 663 20.50 3.12 -4.10
N HIS A 664 21.34 4.04 -3.59
CA HIS A 664 20.99 5.21 -2.80
C HIS A 664 19.89 6.08 -3.42
N ARG A 665 19.75 6.12 -4.75
CA ARG A 665 18.70 6.91 -5.43
C ARG A 665 17.31 6.38 -5.09
N SER A 666 17.18 5.08 -4.86
CA SER A 666 15.94 4.46 -4.39
C SER A 666 15.60 4.83 -2.94
N THR A 667 16.62 5.08 -2.12
CA THR A 667 16.49 5.53 -0.73
C THR A 667 16.18 7.03 -0.66
N LEU A 668 16.85 7.84 -1.49
CA LEU A 668 16.54 9.27 -1.67
C LEU A 668 15.09 9.45 -2.09
N TYR A 669 14.60 8.63 -3.03
CA TYR A 669 13.20 8.67 -3.48
C TYR A 669 12.21 8.48 -2.32
N ASP A 670 12.43 7.50 -1.45
CA ASP A 670 11.58 7.29 -0.27
C ASP A 670 11.68 8.45 0.73
N LEU A 671 12.87 9.03 0.93
CA LEU A 671 13.09 10.21 1.77
C LEU A 671 12.39 11.47 1.23
N GLN A 672 12.49 11.72 -0.08
CA GLN A 672 11.77 12.80 -0.77
C GLN A 672 10.25 12.60 -0.61
N LEU A 673 9.73 11.42 -0.93
CA LEU A 673 8.30 11.16 -0.81
C LEU A 673 7.81 11.30 0.64
N ALA A 674 8.53 10.78 1.63
CA ALA A 674 8.15 10.87 3.04
C ALA A 674 8.15 12.34 3.56
N SER A 675 9.21 13.10 3.26
CA SER A 675 9.30 14.51 3.67
C SER A 675 8.25 15.40 3.00
N LEU A 676 8.07 15.26 1.68
CA LEU A 676 7.08 16.01 0.90
C LEU A 676 5.63 15.65 1.29
N SER A 677 5.29 14.36 1.37
CA SER A 677 3.93 13.92 1.74
C SER A 677 3.55 14.37 3.16
N GLY A 678 4.49 14.31 4.11
CA GLY A 678 4.28 14.86 5.45
C GLY A 678 4.11 16.38 5.49
N PHE A 679 4.80 17.12 4.60
CA PHE A 679 4.66 18.58 4.49
C PHE A 679 3.31 19.01 3.88
N VAL A 680 2.83 18.29 2.86
CA VAL A 680 1.54 18.59 2.20
C VAL A 680 0.32 17.93 2.88
N ASP A 681 0.50 17.25 4.02
CA ASP A 681 -0.55 16.53 4.77
C ASP A 681 -1.17 15.31 4.04
N ASP A 682 -0.44 14.72 3.09
CA ASP A 682 -0.79 13.43 2.45
C ASP A 682 -0.33 12.25 3.34
N ILE A 683 -0.97 12.13 4.51
CA ILE A 683 -0.61 11.15 5.55
C ILE A 683 -0.68 9.70 5.05
N ARG A 684 -1.56 9.39 4.09
CA ARG A 684 -1.69 8.03 3.53
C ARG A 684 -0.50 7.69 2.66
N LEU A 685 -0.03 8.61 1.83
CA LEU A 685 1.18 8.41 1.05
C LEU A 685 2.40 8.30 1.96
N TYR A 686 2.50 9.18 2.98
CA TYR A 686 3.54 9.11 4.00
C TYR A 686 3.61 7.72 4.66
N LEU A 687 2.50 7.26 5.23
CA LEU A 687 2.38 5.94 5.86
C LEU A 687 2.74 4.81 4.90
N ARG A 688 2.30 4.89 3.64
CA ARG A 688 2.58 3.86 2.63
C ARG A 688 4.07 3.78 2.27
N VAL A 689 4.76 4.92 2.21
CA VAL A 689 6.20 5.02 1.95
C VAL A 689 7.00 4.42 3.11
N ILE A 690 6.85 4.95 4.32
CA ILE A 690 7.65 4.52 5.48
C ILE A 690 7.41 3.05 5.87
N ASN A 691 6.26 2.50 5.50
CA ASN A 691 5.99 1.08 5.70
C ASN A 691 6.69 0.19 4.68
N ARG A 692 6.60 0.51 3.37
CA ARG A 692 7.14 -0.36 2.31
C ARG A 692 8.62 -0.13 2.04
N CYS A 693 9.20 1.03 2.35
CA CYS A 693 10.63 1.28 2.19
C CYS A 693 11.47 0.21 2.92
N ARG A 694 10.98 -0.28 4.07
CA ARG A 694 11.58 -1.38 4.84
C ARG A 694 11.90 -2.63 4.00
N MET A 695 11.13 -2.90 2.95
CA MET A 695 11.36 -4.02 2.00
C MET A 695 12.70 -3.91 1.24
N LYS A 696 13.23 -2.70 1.09
CA LYS A 696 14.51 -2.43 0.41
C LYS A 696 15.70 -2.90 1.26
N ILE A 697 15.58 -2.93 2.60
CA ILE A 697 16.69 -3.28 3.52
C ILE A 697 17.27 -4.66 3.18
N GLY A 698 16.43 -5.68 2.96
CA GLY A 698 16.87 -7.03 2.60
C GLY A 698 17.41 -7.21 1.17
N LYS A 699 17.43 -6.15 0.35
CA LYS A 699 18.01 -6.11 -1.01
C LYS A 699 19.28 -5.25 -1.04
N GLN A 700 19.22 -4.06 -0.46
CA GLN A 700 20.32 -3.09 -0.40
C GLN A 700 21.48 -3.59 0.47
N PHE A 701 21.17 -4.24 1.59
CA PHE A 701 22.17 -4.77 2.51
C PHE A 701 22.23 -6.31 2.39
N GLN A 702 23.36 -6.82 1.95
CA GLN A 702 23.58 -8.26 1.76
C GLN A 702 24.64 -8.77 2.74
N MET A 703 24.39 -9.94 3.33
CA MET A 703 25.34 -10.62 4.20
C MET A 703 26.32 -11.42 3.34
N THR A 704 27.62 -11.17 3.48
CA THR A 704 28.68 -12.04 2.98
C THR A 704 29.15 -12.96 4.11
N GLU A 705 29.35 -14.25 3.80
CA GLU A 705 30.01 -15.20 4.69
C GLU A 705 31.52 -15.10 4.50
N GLU A 706 32.17 -14.23 5.28
CA GLU A 706 33.63 -14.24 5.42
C GLU A 706 34.04 -15.05 6.65
N LEU A 707 35.24 -15.64 6.59
CA LEU A 707 35.77 -16.70 7.49
C LEU A 707 35.83 -16.38 8.99
N SER A 708 35.40 -15.19 9.43
CA SER A 708 35.36 -14.81 10.85
C SER A 708 34.20 -13.87 11.25
N ALA A 709 33.44 -13.31 10.31
CA ALA A 709 32.28 -12.45 10.60
C ALA A 709 31.31 -12.38 9.41
N SER A 710 30.01 -12.21 9.68
CA SER A 710 29.04 -11.83 8.65
C SER A 710 29.08 -10.33 8.42
N VAL A 711 29.69 -9.89 7.31
CA VAL A 711 29.76 -8.47 6.95
C VAL A 711 28.52 -8.10 6.15
N LEU A 712 27.92 -6.95 6.44
CA LEU A 712 26.83 -6.38 5.65
C LEU A 712 27.42 -5.40 4.63
N GLN A 713 27.33 -5.74 3.35
CA GLN A 713 27.80 -4.92 2.23
C GLN A 713 26.65 -4.24 1.48
N GLN A 714 26.98 -3.20 0.72
CA GLN A 714 26.06 -2.40 -0.10
C GLN A 714 26.31 -2.61 -1.61
N PRO A 715 26.09 -3.83 -2.17
CA PRO A 715 26.59 -4.20 -3.50
C PRO A 715 26.00 -3.40 -4.65
N TYR A 716 24.82 -2.78 -4.48
CA TYR A 716 24.23 -1.92 -5.50
C TYR A 716 24.92 -0.55 -5.61
N GLU A 717 25.54 -0.06 -4.53
CA GLU A 717 26.37 1.16 -4.59
C GLU A 717 27.70 0.86 -5.29
N LEU A 718 28.31 -0.29 -4.98
CA LEU A 718 29.53 -0.76 -5.65
C LEU A 718 29.29 -0.92 -7.16
N SER A 719 28.21 -1.62 -7.54
CA SER A 719 27.81 -1.77 -8.94
C SER A 719 27.51 -0.45 -9.64
N TYR A 720 27.04 0.57 -8.92
CA TYR A 720 26.82 1.89 -9.50
C TYR A 720 28.15 2.62 -9.77
N VAL A 721 29.14 2.48 -8.88
CA VAL A 721 30.49 3.02 -9.12
C VAL A 721 31.19 2.27 -10.26
N ASP A 722 30.98 0.96 -10.38
CA ASP A 722 31.46 0.17 -11.53
C ASP A 722 30.84 0.67 -12.85
N ASP A 723 29.54 1.00 -12.87
CA ASP A 723 28.88 1.60 -14.04
C ASP A 723 29.48 2.98 -14.38
N LEU A 724 29.79 3.83 -13.38
CA LEU A 724 30.47 5.12 -13.59
C LEU A 724 31.87 4.92 -14.20
N LEU A 725 32.65 3.96 -13.68
CA LEU A 725 33.98 3.63 -14.22
C LEU A 725 33.89 3.11 -15.67
N MET A 726 32.91 2.27 -15.96
CA MET A 726 32.69 1.72 -17.31
C MET A 726 32.20 2.77 -18.31
N SER A 727 31.47 3.79 -17.85
CA SER A 727 31.04 4.94 -18.67
C SER A 727 32.15 5.96 -18.93
N GLY A 728 33.23 5.94 -18.14
CA GLY A 728 34.30 6.93 -18.17
C GLY A 728 34.00 8.23 -17.42
N GLU A 729 32.94 8.26 -16.59
CA GLU A 729 32.64 9.38 -15.69
C GLU A 729 33.66 9.51 -14.54
N ILE A 730 34.34 8.41 -14.17
CA ILE A 730 35.42 8.38 -13.18
C ILE A 730 36.63 7.56 -13.66
N THR A 731 37.79 7.80 -13.04
CA THR A 731 39.02 7.03 -13.26
C THR A 731 39.18 5.89 -12.25
N SER A 732 40.05 4.92 -12.56
CA SER A 732 40.36 3.80 -11.65
C SER A 732 40.97 4.22 -10.31
N SER A 733 41.53 5.43 -10.22
CA SER A 733 42.07 6.02 -8.98
C SER A 733 40.99 6.60 -8.06
N GLU A 734 39.79 6.90 -8.57
CA GLU A 734 38.70 7.52 -7.83
C GLU A 734 37.70 6.50 -7.28
N VAL A 735 37.83 5.22 -7.65
CA VAL A 735 36.88 4.15 -7.32
C VAL A 735 36.66 4.02 -5.81
N ASP A 736 37.72 3.97 -5.00
CA ASP A 736 37.61 3.81 -3.53
C ASP A 736 36.88 5.00 -2.88
N GLU A 737 37.15 6.22 -3.36
CA GLU A 737 36.49 7.46 -2.89
C GLU A 737 35.01 7.47 -3.27
N TYR A 738 34.68 7.11 -4.51
CA TYR A 738 33.30 7.05 -5.00
C TYR A 738 32.50 5.91 -4.36
N GLN A 739 33.14 4.76 -4.07
CA GLN A 739 32.54 3.67 -3.29
C GLN A 739 32.25 4.14 -1.87
N PHE A 740 33.19 4.79 -1.19
CA PHE A 740 32.96 5.39 0.13
C PHE A 740 31.83 6.42 0.08
N HIS A 741 31.83 7.31 -0.91
CA HIS A 741 30.85 8.38 -1.06
C HIS A 741 29.42 7.83 -1.20
N TYR A 742 29.12 7.02 -2.22
CA TYR A 742 27.74 6.56 -2.45
C TYR A 742 27.23 5.58 -1.40
N SER A 743 28.11 4.73 -0.84
CA SER A 743 27.75 3.86 0.28
C SER A 743 27.46 4.66 1.56
N THR A 744 28.18 5.76 1.79
CA THR A 744 27.91 6.71 2.88
C THR A 744 26.61 7.48 2.62
N LEU A 745 26.38 7.94 1.39
CA LEU A 745 25.19 8.69 1.00
C LEU A 745 23.89 7.85 1.15
N ASN A 746 23.93 6.55 0.84
CA ASN A 746 22.81 5.64 1.10
C ASN A 746 22.47 5.56 2.60
N ILE A 747 23.48 5.32 3.44
CA ILE A 747 23.34 5.26 4.91
C ILE A 747 22.81 6.60 5.45
N TYR A 748 23.25 7.71 4.87
CA TYR A 748 22.83 9.04 5.23
C TYR A 748 21.33 9.29 4.95
N TYR A 749 20.83 8.90 3.77
CA TYR A 749 19.41 8.98 3.45
C TYR A 749 18.56 8.08 4.36
N TRP A 750 19.04 6.88 4.69
CA TRP A 750 18.40 6.00 5.66
C TRP A 750 18.33 6.63 7.06
N LEU A 751 19.42 7.20 7.56
CA LEU A 751 19.45 7.90 8.85
C LEU A 751 18.47 9.08 8.86
N THR A 752 18.46 9.90 7.81
CA THR A 752 17.54 11.04 7.69
C THR A 752 16.08 10.59 7.68
N LEU A 753 15.75 9.51 6.97
CA LEU A 753 14.40 8.93 6.95
C LEU A 753 13.99 8.37 8.34
N ILE A 754 14.90 7.70 9.05
CA ILE A 754 14.68 7.23 10.43
C ILE A 754 14.39 8.39 11.37
N ARG A 755 15.21 9.46 11.33
CA ARG A 755 15.00 10.65 12.17
C ARG A 755 13.66 11.33 11.83
N GLY A 756 13.31 11.40 10.54
CA GLY A 756 11.98 11.78 10.05
C GLY A 756 10.82 11.05 10.73
N VAL A 757 10.84 9.72 10.67
CA VAL A 757 9.82 8.85 11.28
C VAL A 757 9.77 8.99 12.80
N GLN A 758 10.94 9.09 13.45
CA GLN A 758 11.03 9.28 14.90
C GLN A 758 10.51 10.66 15.35
N ASN A 759 10.79 11.72 14.59
CA ASN A 759 10.34 13.07 14.92
C ASN A 759 8.84 13.26 14.70
N TYR A 760 8.24 12.68 13.65
CA TYR A 760 6.77 12.66 13.54
C TYR A 760 6.10 11.72 14.55
N GLU A 761 6.82 10.75 15.14
CA GLU A 761 6.32 9.72 16.07
C GLU A 761 5.28 8.75 15.44
N VAL A 762 5.12 8.82 14.11
CA VAL A 762 4.12 8.10 13.31
C VAL A 762 4.80 7.04 12.44
N GLY A 763 4.37 5.79 12.63
CA GLY A 763 4.88 4.62 11.91
C GLY A 763 5.63 3.59 12.77
N PHE A 764 6.13 2.55 12.10
CA PHE A 764 6.91 1.48 12.71
C PHE A 764 8.41 1.84 12.78
N ASP A 765 9.12 1.21 13.72
CA ASP A 765 10.55 1.39 13.94
C ASP A 765 11.38 0.83 12.76
N ILE A 766 11.99 1.73 11.98
CA ILE A 766 12.83 1.38 10.83
C ILE A 766 14.24 0.95 11.27
N TRP A 767 14.80 1.58 12.32
CA TRP A 767 16.18 1.36 12.79
C TRP A 767 16.44 -0.12 13.13
N HIS A 768 15.52 -0.73 13.89
CA HIS A 768 15.59 -2.14 14.27
C HIS A 768 14.82 -3.09 13.35
N HIS A 769 14.40 -2.65 12.15
CA HIS A 769 13.71 -3.55 11.22
C HIS A 769 14.67 -4.64 10.72
N THR A 770 14.28 -5.91 10.93
CA THR A 770 15.02 -7.08 10.44
C THR A 770 14.29 -7.69 9.25
N ALA A 771 14.95 -7.70 8.09
CA ALA A 771 14.50 -8.43 6.91
C ALA A 771 14.58 -9.95 7.16
N LYS A 772 13.81 -10.74 6.39
CA LYS A 772 13.59 -12.17 6.67
C LYS A 772 14.84 -13.07 6.65
N ARG A 773 15.94 -12.63 6.03
CA ARG A 773 17.24 -13.35 6.05
C ARG A 773 18.19 -12.84 7.13
N GLY A 774 17.71 -12.04 8.09
CA GLY A 774 18.47 -11.57 9.25
C GLY A 774 19.14 -10.20 9.07
N GLN A 775 19.11 -9.59 7.89
CA GLN A 775 19.71 -8.26 7.70
C GLN A 775 18.91 -7.21 8.46
N ARG A 776 19.58 -6.40 9.28
CA ARG A 776 18.98 -5.31 10.04
C ARG A 776 19.70 -4.01 9.71
N LEU A 777 18.95 -2.94 9.57
CA LEU A 777 19.48 -1.63 9.18
C LEU A 777 20.49 -1.09 10.21
N SER A 778 20.20 -1.16 11.52
CA SER A 778 21.15 -0.81 12.58
C SER A 778 22.52 -1.49 12.39
N ARG A 779 22.55 -2.80 12.12
CA ARG A 779 23.80 -3.56 11.89
C ARG A 779 24.51 -3.14 10.61
N ALA A 780 23.79 -2.83 9.54
CA ALA A 780 24.41 -2.33 8.30
C ALA A 780 25.08 -0.96 8.52
N ILE A 781 24.42 -0.07 9.27
CA ILE A 781 24.95 1.25 9.62
C ILE A 781 26.23 1.11 10.48
N ILE A 782 26.25 0.20 11.46
CA ILE A 782 27.44 -0.01 12.30
C ILE A 782 28.56 -0.72 11.52
N ALA A 783 28.23 -1.67 10.63
CA ALA A 783 29.20 -2.30 9.74
C ALA A 783 29.89 -1.28 8.82
N HIS A 784 29.12 -0.32 8.27
CA HIS A 784 29.66 0.79 7.48
C HIS A 784 30.65 1.64 8.27
N PHE A 785 30.31 2.03 9.51
CA PHE A 785 31.24 2.79 10.36
C PHE A 785 32.49 2.01 10.73
N ASN A 786 32.40 0.69 10.92
CA ASN A 786 33.56 -0.17 11.16
C ASN A 786 34.47 -0.26 9.93
N GLN A 787 33.89 -0.50 8.75
CA GLN A 787 34.61 -0.55 7.46
C GLN A 787 35.40 0.75 7.22
N TYR A 788 34.78 1.89 7.52
CA TYR A 788 35.35 3.22 7.31
C TYR A 788 35.80 3.90 8.62
N THR A 789 36.34 3.14 9.59
CA THR A 789 36.81 3.67 10.90
C THR A 789 37.85 4.80 10.76
N ASN A 790 38.61 4.83 9.66
CA ASN A 790 39.53 5.93 9.36
C ASN A 790 38.78 7.26 9.14
N HIS A 791 37.64 7.23 8.45
CA HIS A 791 36.76 8.40 8.24
C HIS A 791 35.90 8.77 9.46
N VAL A 792 35.84 7.90 10.48
CA VAL A 792 35.41 8.30 11.83
C VAL A 792 36.53 9.04 12.56
N SER A 793 37.79 8.72 12.25
CA SER A 793 38.98 9.26 12.92
C SER A 793 39.44 10.60 12.35
N ASP A 794 39.29 10.82 11.04
CA ASP A 794 39.52 12.13 10.43
C ASP A 794 38.38 13.13 10.78
N GLY A 795 37.16 12.64 10.99
CA GLY A 795 36.00 13.42 11.43
C GLY A 795 34.83 13.43 10.44
N THR A 796 35.04 12.94 9.21
CA THR A 796 34.06 12.93 8.11
C THR A 796 32.73 12.28 8.51
N LEU A 797 32.77 11.16 9.23
CA LEU A 797 31.57 10.37 9.61
C LEU A 797 30.96 10.78 10.97
N ILE A 798 31.50 11.78 11.67
CA ILE A 798 30.97 12.24 12.97
C ILE A 798 29.48 12.65 12.89
N PRO A 799 29.00 13.40 11.87
CA PRO A 799 27.59 13.77 11.75
C PRO A 799 26.64 12.56 11.77
N MET A 800 26.96 11.57 10.94
CA MET A 800 26.17 10.36 10.79
C MET A 800 26.24 9.47 12.02
N LEU A 801 27.41 9.40 12.66
CA LEU A 801 27.59 8.64 13.90
C LEU A 801 26.69 9.16 15.03
N GLN A 802 26.59 10.49 15.18
CA GLN A 802 25.73 11.10 16.20
C GLN A 802 24.24 10.96 15.84
N MET A 803 23.86 11.15 14.57
CA MET A 803 22.49 10.85 14.11
C MET A 803 22.10 9.39 14.37
N ALA A 804 23.00 8.44 14.12
CA ALA A 804 22.82 7.02 14.43
C ALA A 804 22.69 6.77 15.93
N GLN A 805 23.46 7.48 16.76
CA GLN A 805 23.40 7.36 18.21
C GLN A 805 22.05 7.80 18.77
N THR A 806 21.51 8.91 18.25
CA THR A 806 20.20 9.41 18.65
C THR A 806 19.06 8.55 18.08
N ALA A 807 19.20 8.03 16.85
CA ALA A 807 18.28 7.05 16.30
C ALA A 807 18.19 5.79 17.18
N HIS A 808 19.33 5.23 17.60
CA HIS A 808 19.39 4.08 18.49
C HIS A 808 18.72 4.35 19.85
N LYS A 809 19.13 5.44 20.55
CA LYS A 809 18.56 5.83 21.86
C LYS A 809 17.03 5.94 21.84
N ILE A 810 16.46 6.56 20.81
CA ILE A 810 15.01 6.76 20.70
C ILE A 810 14.28 5.44 20.41
N SER A 811 14.81 4.61 19.51
CA SER A 811 14.19 3.32 19.19
C SER A 811 14.31 2.29 20.33
N ASP A 812 15.40 2.30 21.11
CA ASP A 812 15.54 1.50 22.34
C ASP A 812 14.51 1.91 23.39
N ALA A 813 14.43 3.21 23.71
CA ALA A 813 13.51 3.75 24.71
C ALA A 813 12.04 3.41 24.37
N LYS A 814 11.66 3.43 23.09
CA LYS A 814 10.30 3.06 22.61
C LYS A 814 9.98 1.57 22.79
N ARG A 815 10.99 0.70 22.85
CA ARG A 815 10.81 -0.76 22.99
C ARG A 815 10.80 -1.25 24.44
N GLY A 816 11.30 -0.45 25.40
CA GLY A 816 11.34 -0.82 26.82
C GLY A 816 12.15 -2.07 27.12
N ILE A 817 13.19 -2.34 26.31
CA ILE A 817 14.00 -3.55 26.37
C ILE A 817 14.88 -3.55 27.62
N TRP A 818 14.89 -4.70 28.32
CA TRP A 818 16.00 -5.07 29.18
C TRP A 818 17.09 -5.68 28.29
N HIS A 819 18.24 -5.03 28.24
CA HIS A 819 19.36 -5.48 27.39
C HIS A 819 19.96 -6.77 27.92
N GLU A 820 20.00 -7.80 27.08
CA GLU A 820 20.71 -9.05 27.35
C GLU A 820 22.17 -8.92 26.90
N HIS A 821 23.08 -9.57 27.60
CA HIS A 821 24.51 -9.45 27.29
C HIS A 821 24.83 -9.98 25.88
N GLY A 822 25.47 -9.14 25.05
CA GLY A 822 25.78 -9.44 23.65
C GLY A 822 24.68 -9.03 22.66
N ASP A 823 23.69 -8.23 23.06
CA ASP A 823 22.72 -7.63 22.15
C ASP A 823 23.30 -6.46 21.31
N GLU A 824 22.45 -5.80 20.52
CA GLU A 824 22.85 -4.67 19.69
C GLU A 824 23.18 -3.40 20.48
N HIS A 825 22.62 -3.24 21.68
CA HIS A 825 22.98 -2.14 22.55
C HIS A 825 24.40 -2.34 23.06
N ASP A 826 24.74 -3.53 23.57
CA ASP A 826 26.10 -3.88 23.96
C ASP A 826 27.08 -3.63 22.79
N TYR A 827 26.80 -4.16 21.60
CA TYR A 827 27.66 -3.98 20.43
C TYR A 827 27.88 -2.50 20.06
N TYR A 828 26.80 -1.71 20.03
CA TYR A 828 26.89 -0.30 19.66
C TYR A 828 27.55 0.54 20.77
N GLN A 829 27.30 0.27 22.05
CA GLN A 829 28.01 0.89 23.16
C GLN A 829 29.50 0.51 23.18
N HIS A 830 29.86 -0.72 22.80
CA HIS A 830 31.27 -1.12 22.64
C HIS A 830 31.95 -0.35 21.52
N PHE A 831 31.30 -0.20 20.36
CA PHE A 831 31.79 0.62 19.26
C PHE A 831 31.97 2.09 19.68
N LEU A 832 30.97 2.71 20.31
CA LEU A 832 31.03 4.06 20.85
C LEU A 832 32.17 4.24 21.87
N LYS A 833 32.43 3.24 22.73
CA LYS A 833 33.56 3.27 23.68
C LYS A 833 34.92 3.24 22.98
N GLN A 834 35.06 2.49 21.89
CA GLN A 834 36.31 2.41 21.12
C GLN A 834 36.64 3.72 20.38
N ILE A 835 35.62 4.47 19.95
CA ILE A 835 35.78 5.72 19.18
C ILE A 835 35.54 6.99 20.02
N GLY A 836 35.11 6.89 21.28
CA GLY A 836 34.62 8.03 22.06
C GLY A 836 35.61 9.19 22.24
N GLY A 837 36.93 8.91 22.23
CA GLY A 837 37.97 9.95 22.24
C GLY A 837 38.15 10.71 20.92
N LYS A 838 37.49 10.28 19.83
CA LYS A 838 37.58 10.84 18.47
C LYS A 838 36.31 11.61 18.05
N MET A 839 35.23 11.58 18.83
CA MET A 839 33.94 12.21 18.49
C MET A 839 33.91 13.74 18.67
N ASN A 840 35.06 14.42 18.72
CA ASN A 840 35.09 15.87 18.88
C ASN A 840 34.78 16.56 17.54
N VAL A 841 33.63 17.23 17.47
CA VAL A 841 33.19 17.96 16.26
C VAL A 841 34.20 19.07 15.90
N PHE A 842 34.81 19.67 16.91
CA PHE A 842 35.84 20.70 16.76
C PHE A 842 37.24 20.09 16.87
N LEU A 843 38.11 20.38 15.90
CA LEU A 843 39.55 20.11 16.04
C LEU A 843 40.16 21.11 17.03
N ASP A 844 41.15 20.67 17.81
CA ASP A 844 41.93 21.54 18.71
C ASP A 844 42.99 22.40 17.95
N GLN A 845 42.75 22.73 16.68
CA GLN A 845 43.67 23.46 15.80
C GLN A 845 43.21 24.90 15.51
N ARG A 846 44.15 25.74 15.09
CA ARG A 846 44.01 27.21 15.10
C ARG A 846 43.30 27.75 13.86
N PRO A 847 42.49 28.82 13.98
CA PRO A 847 41.96 29.56 12.84
C PRO A 847 43.09 30.27 12.07
N GLY A 848 43.01 30.31 10.74
CA GLY A 848 43.91 31.07 9.87
C GLY A 848 44.41 30.41 8.57
N ASP A 849 43.89 29.23 8.21
CA ASP A 849 44.25 28.50 6.98
C ASP A 849 42.98 28.17 6.16
N ASP A 850 42.99 28.42 4.85
CA ASP A 850 41.83 28.23 3.95
C ASP A 850 41.34 26.77 3.95
N GLY A 851 42.24 25.80 4.22
CA GLY A 851 41.88 24.40 4.37
C GLY A 851 41.02 24.10 5.60
N TRP A 852 41.23 24.84 6.70
CA TRP A 852 40.48 24.65 7.94
C TRP A 852 39.03 25.12 7.81
N GLU A 853 38.78 26.23 7.12
CA GLU A 853 37.42 26.75 6.96
C GLU A 853 36.54 25.83 6.11
N LYS A 854 37.11 25.24 5.05
CA LYS A 854 36.42 24.24 4.21
C LYS A 854 36.06 22.98 5.01
N GLU A 855 37.01 22.48 5.80
CA GLU A 855 36.82 21.31 6.66
C GLU A 855 35.78 21.57 7.77
N LEU A 856 35.83 22.75 8.41
CA LEU A 856 34.82 23.15 9.39
C LEU A 856 33.44 23.27 8.76
N SER A 857 33.33 23.89 7.57
CA SER A 857 32.07 24.02 6.83
C SER A 857 31.47 22.65 6.50
N ARG A 858 32.30 21.71 6.02
CA ARG A 858 31.91 20.31 5.79
C ARG A 858 31.35 19.66 7.06
N ARG A 859 32.05 19.78 8.19
CA ARG A 859 31.61 19.20 9.49
C ARG A 859 30.30 19.76 10.02
N ILE A 860 29.99 21.03 9.75
CA ILE A 860 28.73 21.65 10.19
C ILE A 860 27.60 21.54 9.15
N GLY A 861 27.82 20.91 8.00
CA GLY A 861 26.79 20.72 6.98
C GLY A 861 26.58 21.91 6.03
N ILE A 862 27.64 22.69 5.76
CA ILE A 862 27.60 23.91 4.94
C ILE A 862 28.63 23.84 3.80
N GLY A 863 28.28 24.38 2.64
CA GLY A 863 29.16 24.43 1.47
C GLY A 863 29.10 23.19 0.58
N GLU A 864 29.78 23.25 -0.56
CA GLU A 864 29.65 22.29 -1.66
C GLU A 864 30.01 20.85 -1.26
N SER A 865 31.10 20.65 -0.52
CA SER A 865 31.49 19.32 -0.01
C SER A 865 30.46 18.74 0.97
N ALA A 866 29.85 19.56 1.81
CA ALA A 866 28.77 19.10 2.70
C ALA A 866 27.53 18.67 1.91
N ARG A 867 27.14 19.45 0.89
CA ARG A 867 26.01 19.14 0.02
C ARG A 867 26.24 17.90 -0.83
N TRP A 868 27.47 17.69 -1.30
CA TRP A 868 27.91 16.47 -1.97
C TRP A 868 27.70 15.26 -1.04
N ASP A 869 28.29 15.29 0.15
CA ASP A 869 28.13 14.23 1.17
C ASP A 869 26.70 14.16 1.78
N GLY A 870 25.77 15.01 1.33
CA GLY A 870 24.37 15.08 1.76
C GLY A 870 24.12 15.75 3.11
N ILE A 871 25.17 16.14 3.84
CA ILE A 871 25.15 16.55 5.25
C ILE A 871 24.22 17.76 5.47
N ILE A 872 23.29 17.62 6.43
CA ILE A 872 22.27 18.62 6.76
C ILE A 872 22.92 19.83 7.47
N PRO A 873 22.57 21.07 7.07
CA PRO A 873 22.98 22.29 7.76
C PRO A 873 22.74 22.22 9.27
N PHE A 874 23.81 22.34 10.05
CA PHE A 874 23.79 22.32 11.51
C PHE A 874 23.05 21.12 12.12
N TRP A 875 23.26 19.93 11.55
CA TRP A 875 22.73 18.63 12.02
C TRP A 875 22.87 18.38 13.53
N MET A 876 23.85 19.00 14.20
CA MET A 876 24.06 18.97 15.66
C MET A 876 22.85 19.47 16.46
N PHE A 877 21.96 20.29 15.86
CA PHE A 877 20.83 20.88 16.55
C PHE A 877 19.55 20.04 16.40
N GLY A 878 19.47 18.95 17.15
CA GLY A 878 18.27 18.13 17.26
C GLY A 878 18.04 17.16 16.09
N VAL A 879 18.94 17.10 15.10
CA VAL A 879 18.98 15.97 14.15
C VAL A 879 19.77 14.83 14.80
N ALA A 880 20.99 15.12 15.25
CA ALA A 880 21.62 14.42 16.37
C ALA A 880 21.02 14.87 17.71
#